data_AF-D7V165-F1
#
_entry.id   AF-D7V165-F1
#
_cell.length_a   1.000
_cell.length_b   1.000
_cell.length_c   1.000
_cell.angle_alpha   90.00
_cell.angle_beta   90.00
_cell.angle_gamma   90.00
#
_symmetry.space_group_name_H-M   'P 1'
#
loop_
_entity.id
_entity.type
_entity.pdbx_description
1 polymer ?
#
loop_
_entity_poly.entity_id
_entity_poly.type
_entity_poly.pdbx_seq_one_letter_code
_entity_poly.pdbx_strand_id
1 'polypeptide(L)'
;MDKGAIEVKDIPAISYIQLEEATPLFDTEAIAAKDEWIVSRPLPTFFERMQAILAAAKNEWISFLPPEVLTKAEGTAKLIVCQHGSENTIVSIYQAPLLLGASLLGIAFHRDLAKEILTPYILDESAFLYALLTRARTVQVVAGTLQGKDAAEVVQAVAPMETNPYQKQYLLQKYVESYFRAKQGDLASELLKVLPLLDDKVVDQLTDLNKWITALVQETPKNKLTSDVIPLVKCYVAKLTPEKEWLPSYSGLFQIAKKGRYKASYLKHKAVSPFQKRLGQYIGRKLIYPIAKRLAIRTKQVVFLSQKIVHPDDTFLPLYQVIKQQKPEKEIAMYFRSDNYNFRYYLRFFYALGRSKYLFVDDYYYPFYNIRIREEAVVVQLWHAAGAFKKFGHSAIGYADSLSPEFETRAHQNYTHVIASSAEIKTQYAEAFQIDQEKILPLGLPRLWKFYDEAYKQFNQTYYQEMYPALKRKKVILYAPTFRGNSEQRKAFDVPLDLNALQEQLGEEYVFFVKLHPLVDKGSLDFTDTADFAFDVSDQNITDLMLLADMLVTDYSSVIFEFALLGKPILFYAYDLENYLEERDFYEAYESYVPGPIVKTEAALIHAIQTETGETVNDAFVQRNFTYQDGQAAERIIAELMPE
;
A
#
# COMPACT_ATOMS: atom_id res chain seq x y z
N MET A 1 16.49 -42.54 39.50
CA MET A 1 16.20 -42.21 40.92
C MET A 1 16.05 -40.72 41.05
N ASP A 2 15.25 -40.14 41.92
CA ASP A 2 13.85 -40.37 42.29
C ASP A 2 13.36 -39.02 42.84
N LYS A 3 12.06 -38.81 42.93
CA LYS A 3 11.40 -37.55 43.31
C LYS A 3 11.80 -37.05 44.71
N GLY A 4 11.92 -35.73 44.87
CA GLY A 4 11.95 -35.04 46.15
C GLY A 4 11.18 -33.72 46.08
N ALA A 5 9.98 -33.71 46.64
CA ALA A 5 9.07 -32.56 46.71
C ALA A 5 9.58 -31.50 47.70
N ILE A 6 9.35 -30.22 47.41
CA ILE A 6 9.41 -29.13 48.39
C ILE A 6 7.96 -28.73 48.71
N GLU A 7 7.55 -28.98 49.95
CA GLU A 7 6.31 -28.48 50.55
C GLU A 7 6.35 -26.96 50.63
N VAL A 8 5.32 -26.28 50.08
CA VAL A 8 5.01 -24.90 50.43
C VAL A 8 4.06 -24.95 51.63
N LYS A 9 4.59 -24.66 52.82
CA LYS A 9 3.79 -24.41 54.03
C LYS A 9 3.55 -22.92 54.19
N ASP A 10 2.31 -22.61 54.55
CA ASP A 10 1.80 -21.36 55.13
C ASP A 10 1.73 -20.12 54.23
N ILE A 11 0.73 -20.12 53.34
CA ILE A 11 0.07 -18.87 52.91
C ILE A 11 -1.26 -18.82 53.69
N PRO A 12 -1.53 -17.76 54.48
CA PRO A 12 -2.78 -17.66 55.24
C PRO A 12 -3.97 -17.64 54.28
N ALA A 13 -5.00 -18.43 54.60
CA ALA A 13 -6.25 -18.47 53.86
C ALA A 13 -6.86 -17.07 53.79
N ILE A 14 -6.80 -16.43 52.61
CA ILE A 14 -7.67 -15.29 52.32
C ILE A 14 -9.07 -15.88 52.21
N SER A 15 -9.89 -15.55 53.21
CA SER A 15 -11.29 -15.93 53.27
C SER A 15 -11.98 -15.42 52.00
N TYR A 16 -12.56 -16.33 51.22
CA TYR A 16 -13.54 -15.95 50.21
C TYR A 16 -14.68 -15.25 50.93
N ILE A 17 -14.76 -13.94 50.79
CA ILE A 17 -15.98 -13.21 51.13
C ILE A 17 -17.03 -13.69 50.13
N GLN A 18 -17.96 -14.53 50.58
CA GLN A 18 -19.21 -14.74 49.87
C GLN A 18 -19.85 -13.36 49.67
N LEU A 19 -20.07 -12.99 48.42
CA LEU A 19 -20.93 -11.86 48.07
C LEU A 19 -22.36 -12.24 48.48
N GLU A 20 -22.72 -12.01 49.74
CA GLU A 20 -24.11 -11.82 50.14
C GLU A 20 -24.64 -10.57 49.42
N GLU A 21 -25.88 -10.69 48.95
CA GLU A 21 -26.64 -9.78 48.09
C GLU A 21 -26.18 -8.31 48.18
N ALA A 22 -25.40 -7.87 47.17
CA ALA A 22 -25.07 -6.48 47.00
C ALA A 22 -26.35 -5.68 46.74
N THR A 23 -26.72 -4.85 47.72
CA THR A 23 -27.74 -3.82 47.58
C THR A 23 -27.39 -2.95 46.36
N PRO A 24 -28.35 -2.59 45.49
CA PRO A 24 -28.05 -1.79 44.32
C PRO A 24 -27.33 -0.50 44.73
N LEU A 25 -26.17 -0.24 44.11
CA LEU A 25 -25.34 0.94 44.36
C LEU A 25 -26.03 2.26 43.96
N PHE A 26 -27.26 2.21 43.44
CA PHE A 26 -28.04 3.36 43.01
C PHE A 26 -29.54 3.14 43.21
N ASP A 27 -30.23 4.17 43.68
CA ASP A 27 -31.69 4.23 43.73
C ASP A 27 -32.24 4.49 42.32
N THR A 28 -32.74 3.43 41.67
CA THR A 28 -33.15 3.44 40.27
C THR A 28 -34.39 4.28 39.99
N GLU A 29 -35.25 4.53 40.99
CA GLU A 29 -36.45 5.36 40.80
C GLU A 29 -36.12 6.87 40.82
N ALA A 30 -35.00 7.26 41.46
CA ALA A 30 -34.52 8.64 41.44
C ALA A 30 -33.71 9.00 40.17
N ILE A 31 -33.21 8.01 39.42
CA ILE A 31 -32.34 8.20 38.23
C ILE A 31 -33.14 8.64 36.99
N ALA A 32 -34.45 8.41 36.93
CA ALA A 32 -35.25 8.67 35.73
C ALA A 32 -35.57 10.15 35.43
N ALA A 33 -35.05 11.11 36.22
CA ALA A 33 -35.57 12.49 36.20
C ALA A 33 -34.61 13.60 35.73
N LYS A 34 -33.32 13.36 35.44
CA LYS A 34 -32.39 14.42 34.93
C LYS A 34 -31.26 13.88 34.04
N ASP A 35 -30.93 14.64 32.99
CA ASP A 35 -30.08 14.23 31.85
C ASP A 35 -28.54 14.24 32.07
N GLU A 36 -27.98 14.73 33.18
CA GLU A 36 -26.52 14.68 33.41
C GLU A 36 -26.14 14.63 34.91
N TRP A 37 -25.11 13.85 35.27
CA TRP A 37 -24.46 13.87 36.59
C TRP A 37 -22.93 13.98 36.48
N ILE A 38 -22.33 14.83 37.32
CA ILE A 38 -20.89 14.90 37.58
C ILE A 38 -20.63 14.32 38.97
N VAL A 39 -19.83 13.25 39.06
CA VAL A 39 -19.35 12.72 40.36
C VAL A 39 -17.85 12.94 40.47
N SER A 40 -17.41 13.62 41.54
CA SER A 40 -16.00 13.79 41.89
C SER A 40 -15.70 13.12 43.23
N ARG A 41 -14.74 12.19 43.29
CA ARG A 41 -14.12 11.74 44.54
C ARG A 41 -12.60 11.64 44.39
N PRO A 42 -11.81 11.98 45.43
CA PRO A 42 -10.38 11.70 45.45
C PRO A 42 -10.15 10.20 45.60
N LEU A 43 -9.03 9.69 45.08
CA LEU A 43 -8.56 8.31 45.24
C LEU A 43 -7.28 8.30 46.10
N PRO A 44 -7.37 8.40 47.44
CA PRO A 44 -6.19 8.40 48.32
C PRO A 44 -5.49 7.03 48.37
N THR A 45 -6.24 5.94 48.15
CA THR A 45 -5.79 4.56 48.41
C THR A 45 -4.79 4.02 47.39
N PHE A 46 -4.72 4.59 46.19
CA PHE A 46 -3.78 4.13 45.16
C PHE A 46 -2.34 4.58 45.46
N PHE A 47 -2.18 5.83 45.90
CA PHE A 47 -0.87 6.42 46.16
C PHE A 47 -0.20 5.84 47.41
N GLU A 48 -0.97 5.62 48.49
CA GLU A 48 -0.48 4.96 49.70
C GLU A 48 -0.02 3.52 49.44
N ARG A 49 -0.73 2.78 48.57
CA ARG A 49 -0.34 1.41 48.19
C ARG A 49 0.87 1.37 47.26
N MET A 50 0.98 2.32 46.33
CA MET A 50 2.17 2.49 45.49
C MET A 50 3.43 2.80 46.33
N GLN A 51 3.31 3.68 47.33
CA GLN A 51 4.42 3.95 48.26
C GLN A 51 4.78 2.72 49.11
N ALA A 52 3.80 1.94 49.57
CA ALA A 52 4.06 0.71 50.32
C ALA A 52 4.78 -0.35 49.47
N ILE A 53 4.43 -0.47 48.17
CA ILE A 53 5.08 -1.39 47.22
C ILE A 53 6.53 -0.95 46.93
N LEU A 54 6.75 0.36 46.72
CA LEU A 54 8.09 0.92 46.52
C LEU A 54 8.97 0.79 47.77
N ALA A 55 8.38 0.90 48.97
CA ALA A 55 9.08 0.68 50.24
C ALA A 55 9.37 -0.81 50.53
N ALA A 56 8.52 -1.72 50.05
CA ALA A 56 8.71 -3.16 50.18
C ALA A 56 9.77 -3.72 49.21
N ALA A 57 9.98 -3.05 48.07
CA ALA A 57 11.07 -3.33 47.13
C ALA A 57 12.42 -2.85 47.66
N LYS A 58 12.91 -3.43 48.78
CA LYS A 58 14.29 -3.27 49.24
C LYS A 58 15.25 -3.93 48.25
N ASN A 59 15.65 -3.21 47.20
CA ASN A 59 16.79 -3.54 46.35
C ASN A 59 17.46 -2.26 45.83
N GLU A 60 18.80 -2.25 45.78
CA GLU A 60 19.71 -1.10 45.67
C GLU A 60 19.67 -0.26 44.37
N TRP A 61 18.54 -0.19 43.66
CA TRP A 61 18.50 0.39 42.31
C TRP A 61 17.59 1.63 42.16
N ILE A 62 17.11 2.20 43.27
CA ILE A 62 16.32 3.44 43.26
C ILE A 62 17.17 4.58 43.84
N SER A 63 18.08 5.11 43.03
CA SER A 63 18.79 6.37 43.30
C SER A 63 18.54 7.44 42.22
N PHE A 64 17.58 7.24 41.30
CA PHE A 64 17.42 8.08 40.11
C PHE A 64 16.12 8.89 40.01
N LEU A 65 15.38 9.11 41.10
CA LEU A 65 14.25 10.05 41.07
C LEU A 65 14.33 11.05 42.25
N PRO A 66 14.44 12.36 41.98
CA PRO A 66 14.44 13.38 43.02
C PRO A 66 13.12 13.40 43.81
N PRO A 67 13.16 13.57 45.15
CA PRO A 67 11.96 13.62 46.01
C PRO A 67 10.90 14.66 45.59
N GLU A 68 11.33 15.71 44.89
CA GLU A 68 10.51 16.83 44.41
C GLU A 68 9.48 16.42 43.34
N VAL A 69 9.68 15.28 42.67
CA VAL A 69 8.78 14.79 41.62
C VAL A 69 7.53 14.11 42.20
N LEU A 70 7.64 13.51 43.39
CA LEU A 70 6.55 12.77 44.03
C LEU A 70 5.49 13.68 44.69
N THR A 71 5.85 14.93 45.01
CA THR A 71 4.98 15.87 45.75
C THR A 71 4.03 16.68 44.86
N LYS A 72 4.19 16.67 43.52
CA LYS A 72 3.39 17.50 42.59
C LYS A 72 2.22 16.79 41.90
N ALA A 73 1.88 15.56 42.28
CA ALA A 73 0.86 14.75 41.62
C ALA A 73 -0.51 14.74 42.35
N GLU A 74 -0.90 15.81 43.03
CA GLU A 74 -2.28 15.98 43.52
C GLU A 74 -3.15 16.66 42.45
N GLY A 75 -3.95 15.86 41.73
CA GLY A 75 -4.96 16.34 40.80
C GLY A 75 -6.16 15.39 40.76
N THR A 76 -7.37 15.92 40.92
CA THR A 76 -8.63 15.16 40.95
C THR A 76 -9.04 14.74 39.53
N ALA A 77 -9.17 13.43 39.28
CA ALA A 77 -9.76 12.91 38.05
C ALA A 77 -11.29 13.07 38.07
N LYS A 78 -11.88 13.54 36.96
CA LYS A 78 -13.33 13.53 36.74
C LYS A 78 -13.69 12.44 35.74
N LEU A 79 -14.71 11.65 36.07
CA LEU A 79 -15.31 10.64 35.20
C LEU A 79 -16.61 11.21 34.64
N ILE A 80 -16.77 11.25 33.32
CA ILE A 80 -18.04 11.61 32.67
C ILE A 80 -18.57 10.35 31.98
N VAL A 81 -19.80 9.98 32.33
CA VAL A 81 -20.51 8.84 31.74
C VAL A 81 -21.70 9.41 30.98
N CYS A 82 -21.73 9.22 29.67
CA CYS A 82 -22.87 9.59 28.83
C CYS A 82 -23.58 8.31 28.39
N GLN A 83 -24.90 8.29 28.55
CA GLN A 83 -25.73 7.15 28.18
C GLN A 83 -26.34 7.40 26.79
N HIS A 84 -26.15 6.47 25.85
CA HIS A 84 -26.90 6.44 24.60
C HIS A 84 -27.59 5.08 24.48
N GLY A 85 -28.85 5.01 24.93
CA GLY A 85 -29.61 3.76 24.96
C GLY A 85 -29.22 2.81 26.11
N SER A 86 -29.27 1.50 25.88
CA SER A 86 -29.06 0.46 26.91
C SER A 86 -27.59 0.12 27.19
N GLU A 87 -26.64 0.82 26.57
CA GLU A 87 -25.21 0.62 26.80
C GLU A 87 -24.60 1.84 27.50
N ASN A 88 -23.87 1.58 28.59
CA ASN A 88 -23.11 2.61 29.29
C ASN A 88 -21.77 2.81 28.57
N THR A 89 -21.55 3.96 27.93
CA THR A 89 -20.25 4.32 27.37
C THR A 89 -19.51 5.24 28.34
N ILE A 90 -18.32 4.81 28.79
CA ILE A 90 -17.41 5.65 29.58
C ILE A 90 -16.70 6.59 28.60
N VAL A 91 -16.99 7.89 28.67
CA VAL A 91 -16.39 8.89 27.77
C VAL A 91 -15.29 9.65 28.51
N SER A 92 -14.08 9.07 28.49
CA SER A 92 -12.79 9.70 28.80
C SER A 92 -12.50 10.11 30.26
N ILE A 93 -11.22 9.97 30.64
CA ILE A 93 -10.61 10.53 31.85
C ILE A 93 -9.58 11.57 31.36
N TYR A 94 -9.69 12.83 31.79
CA TYR A 94 -8.73 13.89 31.43
C TYR A 94 -7.79 14.27 32.60
N GLN A 95 -6.49 14.30 32.26
CA GLN A 95 -5.26 14.73 32.99
C GLN A 95 -4.88 13.93 34.27
N ALA A 96 -3.67 13.37 34.42
CA ALA A 96 -2.35 13.88 34.05
C ALA A 96 -1.45 12.86 33.30
N PRO A 97 -0.83 13.22 32.15
CA PRO A 97 0.14 12.38 31.46
C PRO A 97 1.56 12.85 31.74
N LEU A 98 2.39 12.00 32.36
CA LEU A 98 3.83 11.83 32.05
C LEU A 98 4.48 10.84 33.03
N LEU A 99 4.07 10.85 34.30
CA LEU A 99 4.68 10.01 35.34
C LEU A 99 4.19 8.55 35.30
N LEU A 100 2.89 8.31 35.04
CA LEU A 100 2.36 6.95 34.92
C LEU A 100 2.97 6.18 33.73
N GLY A 101 3.24 6.89 32.62
CA GLY A 101 3.88 6.33 31.45
C GLY A 101 5.31 5.87 31.72
N ALA A 102 6.10 6.66 32.45
CA ALA A 102 7.46 6.29 32.82
C ALA A 102 7.52 5.14 33.83
N SER A 103 6.61 5.12 34.81
CA SER A 103 6.50 4.02 35.78
C SER A 103 6.04 2.71 35.13
N LEU A 104 5.13 2.78 34.14
CA LEU A 104 4.69 1.61 33.36
C LEU A 104 5.74 1.15 32.35
N LEU A 105 6.56 2.05 31.78
CA LEU A 105 7.70 1.70 30.91
C LEU A 105 8.78 0.93 31.69
N GLY A 106 9.03 1.29 32.95
CA GLY A 106 9.93 0.52 33.82
C GLY A 106 9.38 -0.87 34.18
N ILE A 107 8.06 -0.98 34.36
CA ILE A 107 7.37 -2.24 34.66
C ILE A 107 7.26 -3.14 33.39
N ALA A 108 7.14 -2.55 32.20
CA ALA A 108 7.02 -3.27 30.93
C ALA A 108 8.29 -4.05 30.53
N PHE A 109 9.46 -3.72 31.10
CA PHE A 109 10.67 -4.53 30.93
C PHE A 109 10.68 -5.81 31.79
N HIS A 110 9.77 -5.95 32.76
CA HIS A 110 9.66 -7.13 33.62
C HIS A 110 8.23 -7.70 33.59
N ARG A 111 8.04 -8.65 32.66
CA ARG A 111 6.78 -9.32 32.30
C ARG A 111 5.98 -9.89 33.49
N ASP A 112 6.65 -10.36 34.53
CA ASP A 112 6.02 -11.03 35.66
C ASP A 112 5.51 -10.05 36.73
N LEU A 113 6.21 -8.93 36.94
CA LEU A 113 5.80 -7.88 37.89
C LEU A 113 4.60 -7.08 37.36
N ALA A 114 4.55 -6.86 36.05
CA ALA A 114 3.43 -6.22 35.37
C ALA A 114 2.13 -7.03 35.54
N LYS A 115 2.22 -8.36 35.43
CA LYS A 115 1.09 -9.26 35.65
C LYS A 115 0.59 -9.18 37.09
N GLU A 116 1.46 -9.28 38.08
CA GLU A 116 1.04 -9.33 39.48
C GLU A 116 0.35 -8.03 39.95
N ILE A 117 0.80 -6.87 39.45
CA ILE A 117 0.27 -5.54 39.83
C ILE A 117 -1.02 -5.18 39.09
N LEU A 118 -1.14 -5.55 37.81
CA LEU A 118 -2.24 -5.10 36.94
C LEU A 118 -3.40 -6.10 36.85
N THR A 119 -3.19 -7.39 37.15
CA THR A 119 -4.23 -8.42 37.09
C THR A 119 -5.49 -8.11 37.92
N PRO A 120 -5.44 -7.43 39.08
CA PRO A 120 -6.66 -7.09 39.83
C PRO A 120 -7.53 -5.99 39.20
N TYR A 121 -6.99 -5.22 38.24
CA TYR A 121 -7.67 -4.05 37.64
C TYR A 121 -8.02 -4.24 36.16
N ILE A 122 -7.58 -5.34 35.56
CA ILE A 122 -7.93 -5.71 34.18
C ILE A 122 -9.19 -6.57 34.25
N LEU A 123 -10.35 -5.93 34.09
CA LEU A 123 -11.63 -6.64 33.92
C LEU A 123 -11.78 -7.21 32.50
N ASP A 124 -10.96 -6.76 31.55
CA ASP A 124 -10.92 -7.26 30.17
C ASP A 124 -9.57 -6.92 29.51
N GLU A 125 -8.76 -7.94 29.16
CA GLU A 125 -7.48 -7.77 28.45
C GLU A 125 -7.66 -7.09 27.08
N SER A 126 -8.86 -7.21 26.49
CA SER A 126 -9.22 -6.66 25.18
C SER A 126 -9.31 -5.13 25.20
N ALA A 127 -9.86 -4.56 26.29
CA ALA A 127 -10.02 -3.12 26.46
C ALA A 127 -8.68 -2.40 26.70
N PHE A 128 -7.74 -3.06 27.39
CA PHE A 128 -6.39 -2.55 27.59
C PHE A 128 -5.60 -2.51 26.27
N LEU A 129 -5.75 -3.53 25.42
CA LEU A 129 -5.19 -3.55 24.07
C LEU A 129 -5.82 -2.47 23.18
N TYR A 130 -7.14 -2.30 23.26
CA TYR A 130 -7.91 -1.31 22.49
C TYR A 130 -7.51 0.14 22.82
N ALA A 131 -7.29 0.46 24.11
CA ALA A 131 -6.85 1.78 24.54
C ALA A 131 -5.40 2.13 24.10
N LEU A 132 -4.54 1.12 23.93
CA LEU A 132 -3.19 1.27 23.41
C LEU A 132 -3.14 1.47 21.89
N LEU A 133 -4.14 0.94 21.17
CA LEU A 133 -4.20 0.93 19.71
C LEU A 133 -4.96 2.12 19.09
N THR A 134 -5.75 2.85 19.88
CA THR A 134 -6.61 3.95 19.42
C THR A 134 -5.93 5.33 19.34
N ARG A 135 -4.66 5.46 19.74
CA ARG A 135 -3.88 6.71 19.54
C ARG A 135 -2.73 6.50 18.57
N ALA A 136 -2.59 7.43 17.63
CA ALA A 136 -1.73 7.44 16.45
C ALA A 136 -0.19 7.34 16.66
N ARG A 137 0.29 6.72 17.75
CA ARG A 137 1.71 6.46 18.03
C ARG A 137 2.06 4.98 18.17
N THR A 138 1.20 4.08 17.69
CA THR A 138 1.33 2.64 17.95
C THR A 138 1.59 1.82 16.67
N VAL A 139 2.27 2.36 15.65
CA VAL A 139 2.84 1.51 14.58
C VAL A 139 4.17 0.89 15.03
N GLN A 140 4.93 1.57 15.90
CA GLN A 140 6.17 1.04 16.49
C GLN A 140 5.97 -0.16 17.42
N VAL A 141 4.87 -0.19 18.19
CA VAL A 141 4.55 -1.34 19.04
C VAL A 141 4.04 -2.49 18.18
N VAL A 142 3.24 -2.25 17.14
CA VAL A 142 2.78 -3.33 16.26
C VAL A 142 3.98 -4.02 15.60
N ALA A 143 4.88 -3.31 14.92
CA ALA A 143 6.04 -3.96 14.29
C ALA A 143 7.00 -4.67 15.27
N GLY A 144 7.29 -4.06 16.44
CA GLY A 144 8.15 -4.66 17.46
C GLY A 144 7.52 -5.85 18.21
N THR A 145 6.20 -5.85 18.40
CA THR A 145 5.47 -6.95 19.09
C THR A 145 5.04 -8.07 18.14
N LEU A 146 5.25 -7.90 16.83
CA LEU A 146 4.97 -8.90 15.79
C LEU A 146 6.12 -9.88 15.56
N GLN A 147 7.28 -9.66 16.17
CA GLN A 147 8.33 -10.68 16.25
C GLN A 147 7.82 -11.88 17.07
N GLY A 148 7.51 -12.98 16.38
CA GLY A 148 7.18 -14.28 16.99
C GLY A 148 5.69 -14.56 17.26
N LYS A 149 4.75 -13.72 16.80
CA LYS A 149 3.29 -13.97 16.94
C LYS A 149 2.70 -14.76 15.78
N ASP A 150 1.59 -15.47 16.04
CA ASP A 150 0.81 -16.21 15.03
C ASP A 150 0.10 -15.22 14.08
N ALA A 151 0.17 -15.44 12.77
CA ALA A 151 -0.45 -14.58 11.77
C ALA A 151 -1.97 -14.40 11.96
N ALA A 152 -2.65 -15.35 12.61
CA ALA A 152 -4.05 -15.22 12.99
C ALA A 152 -4.30 -14.07 13.99
N GLU A 153 -3.40 -13.88 14.96
CA GLU A 153 -3.49 -12.81 15.97
C GLU A 153 -3.30 -11.43 15.34
N VAL A 154 -2.46 -11.35 14.29
CA VAL A 154 -2.16 -10.10 13.58
C VAL A 154 -3.32 -9.65 12.71
N VAL A 155 -3.92 -10.59 11.98
CA VAL A 155 -5.11 -10.31 11.18
C VAL A 155 -6.28 -9.91 12.07
N GLN A 156 -6.45 -10.56 13.23
CA GLN A 156 -7.46 -10.18 14.21
C GLN A 156 -7.20 -8.81 14.86
N ALA A 157 -5.94 -8.40 15.04
CA ALA A 157 -5.58 -7.09 15.58
C ALA A 157 -5.76 -5.93 14.57
N VAL A 158 -5.64 -6.20 13.27
CA VAL A 158 -5.85 -5.22 12.18
C VAL A 158 -7.33 -5.10 11.81
N ALA A 159 -8.14 -6.15 12.03
CA ALA A 159 -9.56 -6.18 11.72
C ALA A 159 -10.44 -5.09 12.39
N PRO A 160 -10.17 -4.60 13.62
CA PRO A 160 -10.96 -3.52 14.24
C PRO A 160 -10.40 -2.10 14.02
N MET A 161 -9.32 -1.90 13.25
CA MET A 161 -8.78 -0.56 13.00
C MET A 161 -9.80 0.34 12.28
N GLU A 162 -10.17 1.47 12.89
CA GLU A 162 -10.88 2.60 12.26
C GLU A 162 -9.93 3.40 11.36
N THR A 163 -9.32 2.72 10.38
CA THR A 163 -8.48 3.34 9.36
C THR A 163 -9.20 3.37 8.02
N ASN A 164 -8.69 4.21 7.12
CA ASN A 164 -9.18 4.28 5.75
C ASN A 164 -9.23 2.86 5.13
N PRO A 165 -10.36 2.44 4.51
CA PRO A 165 -10.45 1.15 3.82
C PRO A 165 -9.30 0.86 2.85
N TYR A 166 -8.74 1.88 2.18
CA TYR A 166 -7.55 1.75 1.31
C TYR A 166 -6.34 1.21 2.09
N GLN A 167 -6.06 1.83 3.24
CA GLN A 167 -4.92 1.51 4.11
C GLN A 167 -5.02 0.08 4.62
N LYS A 168 -6.14 -0.26 5.25
CA LYS A 168 -6.33 -1.54 5.93
C LYS A 168 -6.09 -2.72 4.98
N GLN A 169 -6.66 -2.64 3.77
CA GLN A 169 -6.54 -3.70 2.77
C GLN A 169 -5.12 -3.80 2.18
N TYR A 170 -4.48 -2.69 1.85
CA TYR A 170 -3.10 -2.70 1.35
C TYR A 170 -2.10 -3.16 2.41
N LEU A 171 -2.25 -2.72 3.67
CA LEU A 171 -1.41 -3.12 4.79
C LEU A 171 -1.53 -4.61 5.08
N LEU A 172 -2.76 -5.14 5.10
CA LEU A 172 -3.00 -6.59 5.19
C LEU A 172 -2.35 -7.32 4.01
N GLN A 173 -2.47 -6.78 2.78
CA GLN A 173 -1.85 -7.36 1.60
C GLN A 173 -0.33 -7.46 1.77
N LYS A 174 0.34 -6.35 2.12
CA LYS A 174 1.80 -6.30 2.26
C LYS A 174 2.33 -7.08 3.46
N TYR A 175 1.61 -7.07 4.58
CA TYR A 175 1.96 -7.89 5.73
C TYR A 175 1.91 -9.38 5.36
N VAL A 176 0.83 -9.82 4.72
CA VAL A 176 0.69 -11.18 4.21
C VAL A 176 1.81 -11.49 3.21
N GLU A 177 2.11 -10.56 2.29
CA GLU A 177 3.22 -10.69 1.34
C GLU A 177 4.59 -10.85 2.03
N SER A 178 4.82 -10.11 3.12
CA SER A 178 6.06 -10.16 3.91
C SER A 178 6.18 -11.44 4.74
N TYR A 179 5.13 -11.77 5.50
CA TYR A 179 5.08 -12.91 6.42
C TYR A 179 5.42 -14.21 5.69
N PHE A 180 4.84 -14.41 4.51
CA PHE A 180 5.05 -15.62 3.73
C PHE A 180 6.36 -15.61 2.93
N ARG A 181 6.97 -14.45 2.65
CA ARG A 181 8.37 -14.40 2.16
C ARG A 181 9.38 -14.80 3.23
N ALA A 182 9.11 -14.47 4.50
CA ALA A 182 10.01 -14.74 5.62
C ALA A 182 9.94 -16.18 6.16
N LYS A 183 8.83 -16.90 5.94
CA LYS A 183 8.61 -18.26 6.48
C LYS A 183 9.05 -19.35 5.49
N GLN A 184 10.04 -20.16 5.87
CA GLN A 184 10.46 -21.38 5.16
C GLN A 184 9.77 -22.69 5.66
N GLY A 185 8.60 -22.58 6.32
CA GLY A 185 7.91 -23.70 7.01
C GLY A 185 6.69 -24.29 6.27
N ASP A 186 5.80 -25.01 6.99
CA ASP A 186 4.54 -25.58 6.46
C ASP A 186 3.52 -24.49 6.10
N LEU A 187 3.75 -23.90 4.94
CA LEU A 187 2.97 -22.81 4.34
C LEU A 187 1.48 -23.17 4.20
N ALA A 188 1.15 -24.45 3.99
CA ALA A 188 -0.24 -24.88 3.77
C ALA A 188 -1.08 -24.73 5.04
N SER A 189 -0.56 -25.22 6.17
CA SER A 189 -1.23 -25.17 7.47
C SER A 189 -1.42 -23.73 7.95
N GLU A 190 -0.39 -22.90 7.80
CA GLU A 190 -0.44 -21.48 8.17
C GLU A 190 -1.44 -20.70 7.32
N LEU A 191 -1.45 -20.91 6.01
CA LEU A 191 -2.43 -20.28 5.13
C LEU A 191 -3.87 -20.67 5.46
N LEU A 192 -4.11 -21.93 5.86
CA LEU A 192 -5.43 -22.40 6.28
C LEU A 192 -5.96 -21.72 7.54
N LYS A 193 -5.07 -21.29 8.45
CA LYS A 193 -5.45 -20.51 9.64
C LYS A 193 -5.76 -19.05 9.29
N VAL A 194 -4.96 -18.47 8.39
CA VAL A 194 -5.00 -17.02 8.08
C VAL A 194 -6.09 -16.69 7.07
N LEU A 195 -6.25 -17.48 6.01
CA LEU A 195 -7.20 -17.19 4.92
C LEU A 195 -8.64 -16.95 5.37
N PRO A 196 -9.23 -17.76 6.28
CA PRO A 196 -10.59 -17.53 6.77
C PRO A 196 -10.77 -16.18 7.46
N LEU A 197 -9.71 -15.65 8.06
CA LEU A 197 -9.70 -14.39 8.82
C LEU A 197 -9.54 -13.16 7.91
N LEU A 198 -9.04 -13.36 6.68
CA LEU A 198 -8.90 -12.28 5.71
C LEU A 198 -10.24 -11.99 5.02
N ASP A 199 -10.55 -10.71 4.84
CA ASP A 199 -11.68 -10.27 4.04
C ASP A 199 -11.56 -10.80 2.60
N ASP A 200 -12.69 -11.22 2.01
CA ASP A 200 -12.72 -11.81 0.67
C ASP A 200 -12.10 -10.86 -0.38
N LYS A 201 -12.30 -9.54 -0.25
CA LYS A 201 -11.69 -8.55 -1.14
C LYS A 201 -10.18 -8.49 -0.99
N VAL A 202 -9.64 -8.68 0.21
CA VAL A 202 -8.19 -8.71 0.48
C VAL A 202 -7.58 -9.95 -0.18
N VAL A 203 -8.21 -11.11 0.01
CA VAL A 203 -7.78 -12.37 -0.60
C VAL A 203 -7.86 -12.30 -2.13
N ASP A 204 -8.89 -11.63 -2.66
CA ASP A 204 -9.02 -11.38 -4.10
C ASP A 204 -7.96 -10.40 -4.65
N GLN A 205 -7.20 -9.67 -3.83
CA GLN A 205 -6.14 -8.79 -4.32
C GLN A 205 -4.74 -9.33 -4.09
N LEU A 206 -4.61 -10.38 -3.26
CA LEU A 206 -3.36 -11.03 -2.94
C LEU A 206 -2.89 -11.97 -4.05
N THR A 207 -1.89 -11.52 -4.81
CA THR A 207 -1.56 -12.16 -6.09
C THR A 207 -0.32 -13.02 -6.02
N ASP A 208 0.63 -12.63 -5.18
CA ASP A 208 1.68 -13.52 -4.74
C ASP A 208 1.08 -14.73 -4.02
N LEU A 209 -0.06 -14.57 -3.35
CA LEU A 209 -0.79 -15.69 -2.75
C LEU A 209 -1.27 -16.72 -3.79
N ASN A 210 -1.74 -16.30 -4.96
CA ASN A 210 -2.05 -17.24 -6.05
C ASN A 210 -0.80 -17.99 -6.51
N LYS A 211 0.33 -17.28 -6.67
CA LYS A 211 1.60 -17.90 -7.07
C LYS A 211 2.08 -18.89 -6.02
N TRP A 212 2.02 -18.53 -4.74
CA TRP A 212 2.42 -19.38 -3.63
C TRP A 212 1.53 -20.59 -3.48
N ILE A 213 0.20 -20.43 -3.51
CA ILE A 213 -0.71 -21.58 -3.49
C ILE A 213 -0.46 -22.46 -4.72
N THR A 214 -0.21 -21.88 -5.89
CA THR A 214 0.13 -22.65 -7.10
C THR A 214 1.45 -23.41 -6.94
N ALA A 215 2.51 -22.76 -6.44
CA ALA A 215 3.81 -23.37 -6.19
C ALA A 215 3.69 -24.49 -5.13
N LEU A 216 3.01 -24.22 -4.03
CA LEU A 216 2.69 -25.17 -2.97
C LEU A 216 1.97 -26.40 -3.53
N VAL A 217 0.97 -26.23 -4.40
CA VAL A 217 0.27 -27.34 -5.05
C VAL A 217 1.21 -28.14 -5.97
N GLN A 218 2.18 -27.50 -6.62
CA GLN A 218 3.14 -28.16 -7.51
C GLN A 218 4.22 -28.93 -6.74
N GLU A 219 4.70 -28.37 -5.64
CA GLU A 219 5.77 -28.90 -4.80
C GLU A 219 5.28 -29.98 -3.83
N THR A 220 4.00 -29.95 -3.45
CA THR A 220 3.44 -30.95 -2.52
C THR A 220 3.30 -32.33 -3.16
N PRO A 221 3.83 -33.40 -2.52
CA PRO A 221 3.63 -34.77 -2.99
C PRO A 221 2.15 -35.15 -3.16
N LYS A 222 1.83 -35.92 -4.22
CA LYS A 222 0.45 -36.29 -4.59
C LYS A 222 -0.38 -36.91 -3.45
N ASN A 223 0.26 -37.66 -2.56
CA ASN A 223 -0.37 -38.29 -1.41
C ASN A 223 -0.69 -37.32 -0.26
N LYS A 224 -0.09 -36.12 -0.23
CA LYS A 224 -0.35 -35.06 0.77
C LYS A 224 -1.26 -33.93 0.26
N LEU A 225 -1.45 -33.84 -1.06
CA LEU A 225 -2.35 -32.85 -1.68
C LEU A 225 -3.79 -32.92 -1.16
N THR A 226 -4.27 -34.11 -0.78
CA THR A 226 -5.67 -34.36 -0.40
C THR A 226 -6.03 -33.99 1.04
N SER A 227 -5.10 -34.08 1.99
CA SER A 227 -5.36 -33.74 3.39
C SER A 227 -5.17 -32.26 3.67
N ASP A 228 -4.13 -31.63 3.08
CA ASP A 228 -3.67 -30.33 3.57
C ASP A 228 -3.87 -29.21 2.52
N VAL A 229 -3.68 -29.50 1.24
CA VAL A 229 -3.63 -28.45 0.20
C VAL A 229 -4.96 -28.25 -0.54
N ILE A 230 -5.76 -29.29 -0.78
CA ILE A 230 -7.06 -29.14 -1.44
C ILE A 230 -8.06 -28.32 -0.62
N PRO A 231 -8.20 -28.51 0.70
CA PRO A 231 -9.04 -27.64 1.54
C PRO A 231 -8.61 -26.18 1.47
N LEU A 232 -7.29 -25.92 1.53
CA LEU A 232 -6.70 -24.60 1.33
C LEU A 232 -7.11 -23.98 -0.01
N VAL A 233 -6.94 -24.72 -1.11
CA VAL A 233 -7.31 -24.26 -2.46
C VAL A 233 -8.80 -23.96 -2.55
N LYS A 234 -9.67 -24.77 -1.92
CA LYS A 234 -11.11 -24.50 -1.87
C LYS A 234 -11.44 -23.24 -1.09
N CYS A 235 -10.82 -23.06 0.08
CA CYS A 235 -10.99 -21.87 0.91
C CYS A 235 -10.55 -20.61 0.15
N TYR A 236 -9.36 -20.65 -0.46
CA TYR A 236 -8.85 -19.56 -1.28
C TYR A 236 -9.77 -19.21 -2.44
N VAL A 237 -10.14 -20.21 -3.26
CA VAL A 237 -10.98 -20.01 -4.43
C VAL A 237 -12.38 -19.50 -4.08
N ALA A 238 -12.94 -19.91 -2.93
CA ALA A 238 -14.24 -19.42 -2.48
C ALA A 238 -14.25 -17.92 -2.17
N LYS A 239 -13.09 -17.35 -1.82
CA LYS A 239 -12.90 -15.92 -1.56
C LYS A 239 -12.56 -15.11 -2.81
N LEU A 240 -12.31 -15.76 -3.95
CA LEU A 240 -12.00 -15.09 -5.21
C LEU A 240 -13.26 -14.67 -5.97
N THR A 241 -13.16 -13.57 -6.69
CA THR A 241 -14.22 -13.11 -7.59
C THR A 241 -14.47 -14.14 -8.73
N PRO A 242 -15.73 -14.40 -9.13
CA PRO A 242 -16.06 -15.38 -10.17
C PRO A 242 -15.37 -15.12 -11.53
N GLU A 243 -14.99 -13.88 -11.80
CA GLU A 243 -14.24 -13.47 -12.98
C GLU A 243 -12.87 -14.13 -13.04
N LYS A 244 -12.22 -14.39 -11.90
CA LYS A 244 -10.89 -14.99 -11.83
C LYS A 244 -10.84 -16.45 -12.24
N GLU A 245 -11.94 -17.20 -12.16
CA GLU A 245 -12.01 -18.59 -12.65
C GLU A 245 -11.48 -18.73 -14.09
N TRP A 246 -11.65 -17.67 -14.88
CA TRP A 246 -11.34 -17.63 -16.30
C TRP A 246 -9.94 -17.10 -16.60
N LEU A 247 -9.29 -16.48 -15.62
CA LEU A 247 -7.90 -16.07 -15.74
C LEU A 247 -7.02 -17.32 -15.73
N PRO A 248 -6.12 -17.48 -16.70
CA PRO A 248 -5.29 -18.67 -16.80
C PRO A 248 -4.54 -18.98 -15.51
N SER A 249 -3.99 -17.96 -14.86
CA SER A 249 -3.24 -18.03 -13.59
C SER A 249 -4.04 -18.62 -12.42
N TYR A 250 -5.38 -18.54 -12.46
CA TYR A 250 -6.27 -19.01 -11.41
C TYR A 250 -7.07 -20.25 -11.82
N SER A 251 -7.32 -20.43 -13.12
CA SER A 251 -8.19 -21.47 -13.68
C SER A 251 -7.83 -22.89 -13.22
N GLY A 252 -6.54 -23.18 -13.03
CA GLY A 252 -6.08 -24.47 -12.52
C GLY A 252 -6.51 -24.73 -11.08
N LEU A 253 -6.42 -23.71 -10.20
CA LEU A 253 -6.86 -23.78 -8.82
C LEU A 253 -8.39 -23.94 -8.72
N PHE A 254 -9.16 -23.21 -9.54
CA PHE A 254 -10.61 -23.38 -9.62
C PHE A 254 -11.01 -24.80 -10.05
N GLN A 255 -10.31 -25.40 -11.03
CA GLN A 255 -10.56 -26.79 -11.43
C GLN A 255 -10.23 -27.77 -10.30
N ILE A 256 -9.15 -27.54 -9.54
CA ILE A 256 -8.79 -28.36 -8.37
C ILE A 256 -9.87 -28.23 -7.30
N ALA A 257 -10.29 -27.02 -6.95
CA ALA A 257 -11.35 -26.75 -5.98
C ALA A 257 -12.66 -27.47 -6.36
N LYS A 258 -13.07 -27.33 -7.63
CA LYS A 258 -14.31 -27.93 -8.16
C LYS A 258 -14.27 -29.45 -8.24
N LYS A 259 -13.13 -30.02 -8.64
CA LYS A 259 -13.00 -31.49 -8.82
C LYS A 259 -12.60 -32.22 -7.55
N GLY A 260 -12.16 -31.50 -6.51
CA GLY A 260 -11.73 -32.07 -5.23
C GLY A 260 -10.49 -32.95 -5.34
N ARG A 261 -9.68 -32.80 -6.40
CA ARG A 261 -8.47 -33.59 -6.65
C ARG A 261 -7.49 -32.85 -7.53
N TYR A 262 -6.21 -33.14 -7.36
CA TYR A 262 -5.15 -32.63 -8.22
C TYR A 262 -4.95 -33.50 -9.48
N LYS A 263 -4.76 -32.85 -10.64
CA LYS A 263 -4.14 -33.44 -11.83
C LYS A 263 -3.08 -32.46 -12.34
N ALA A 264 -1.90 -32.96 -12.70
CA ALA A 264 -0.83 -32.12 -13.24
C ALA A 264 -1.28 -31.29 -14.46
N SER A 265 -2.20 -31.82 -15.27
CA SER A 265 -2.80 -31.11 -16.40
C SER A 265 -3.63 -29.88 -16.03
N TYR A 266 -4.09 -29.75 -14.78
CA TYR A 266 -4.87 -28.59 -14.33
C TYR A 266 -3.99 -27.36 -14.14
N LEU A 267 -2.76 -27.54 -13.66
CA LEU A 267 -1.78 -26.45 -13.52
C LEU A 267 -0.91 -26.27 -14.77
N LYS A 268 -0.84 -27.27 -15.65
CA LYS A 268 -0.20 -27.11 -16.96
C LYS A 268 -1.02 -26.13 -17.80
N HIS A 269 -0.57 -24.90 -17.85
CA HIS A 269 -1.01 -23.96 -18.89
C HIS A 269 -0.61 -24.54 -20.25
N LYS A 270 -1.59 -24.91 -21.07
CA LYS A 270 -1.30 -25.09 -22.50
C LYS A 270 -1.04 -23.69 -23.06
N ALA A 271 0.21 -23.41 -23.42
CA ALA A 271 0.54 -22.23 -24.20
C ALA A 271 -0.39 -22.19 -25.42
N VAL A 272 -1.26 -21.19 -25.44
CA VAL A 272 -2.22 -21.01 -26.53
C VAL A 272 -1.39 -20.66 -27.75
N SER A 273 -1.54 -21.43 -28.83
CA SER A 273 -0.70 -21.21 -30.01
C SER A 273 -0.91 -19.78 -30.53
N PRO A 274 0.12 -19.15 -31.13
CA PRO A 274 -0.02 -17.81 -31.70
C PRO A 274 -1.23 -17.69 -32.66
N PHE A 275 -1.52 -18.78 -33.38
CA PHE A 275 -2.70 -18.90 -34.23
C PHE A 275 -4.02 -18.78 -33.44
N GLN A 276 -4.18 -19.52 -32.34
CA GLN A 276 -5.40 -19.45 -31.52
C GLN A 276 -5.58 -18.08 -30.87
N LYS A 277 -4.49 -17.40 -30.46
CA LYS A 277 -4.54 -16.02 -29.95
C LYS A 277 -5.04 -15.07 -31.04
N ARG A 278 -4.44 -15.12 -32.24
CA ARG A 278 -4.84 -14.30 -33.40
C ARG A 278 -6.29 -14.56 -33.82
N LEU A 279 -6.71 -15.83 -33.83
CA LEU A 279 -8.08 -16.21 -34.17
C LEU A 279 -9.08 -15.70 -33.13
N GLY A 280 -8.77 -15.81 -31.84
CA GLY A 280 -9.59 -15.27 -30.75
C GLY A 280 -9.75 -13.76 -30.83
N GLN A 281 -8.66 -13.03 -31.08
CA GLN A 281 -8.71 -11.58 -31.33
C GLN A 281 -9.54 -11.24 -32.57
N TYR A 282 -9.34 -11.97 -33.67
CA TYR A 282 -10.07 -11.75 -34.91
C TYR A 282 -11.57 -11.96 -34.73
N ILE A 283 -11.98 -13.11 -34.19
CA ILE A 283 -13.39 -13.45 -33.94
C ILE A 283 -13.99 -12.49 -32.90
N GLY A 284 -13.28 -12.25 -31.80
CA GLY A 284 -13.71 -11.31 -30.77
C GLY A 284 -13.99 -9.92 -31.34
N ARG A 285 -13.05 -9.38 -32.12
CA ARG A 285 -13.16 -8.04 -32.71
C ARG A 285 -14.18 -7.95 -33.84
N LYS A 286 -14.22 -8.92 -34.76
CA LYS A 286 -15.03 -8.86 -35.99
C LYS A 286 -16.44 -9.43 -35.83
N LEU A 287 -16.67 -10.29 -34.84
CA LEU A 287 -17.97 -10.92 -34.61
C LEU A 287 -18.55 -10.56 -33.25
N ILE A 288 -17.83 -10.82 -32.16
CA ILE A 288 -18.40 -10.65 -30.81
C ILE A 288 -18.64 -9.19 -30.46
N TYR A 289 -17.67 -8.32 -30.72
CA TYR A 289 -17.79 -6.90 -30.40
C TYR A 289 -18.96 -6.22 -31.12
N PRO A 290 -19.16 -6.36 -32.45
CA PRO A 290 -20.32 -5.79 -33.14
C PRO A 290 -21.67 -6.31 -32.61
N ILE A 291 -21.76 -7.60 -32.26
CA ILE A 291 -22.96 -8.17 -31.64
C ILE A 291 -23.18 -7.54 -30.26
N ALA A 292 -22.16 -7.53 -29.41
CA ALA A 292 -22.22 -6.98 -28.07
C ALA A 292 -22.60 -5.49 -28.07
N LYS A 293 -22.05 -4.71 -29.01
CA LYS A 293 -22.36 -3.28 -29.19
C LYS A 293 -23.84 -3.02 -29.50
N ARG A 294 -24.52 -3.94 -30.18
CA ARG A 294 -25.97 -3.84 -30.50
C ARG A 294 -26.87 -4.25 -29.34
N LEU A 295 -26.33 -4.93 -28.32
CA LEU A 295 -27.09 -5.27 -27.12
C LEU A 295 -27.19 -4.05 -26.19
N ALA A 296 -28.19 -4.10 -25.31
CA ALA A 296 -28.37 -3.09 -24.26
C ALA A 296 -27.08 -2.91 -23.45
N ILE A 297 -26.73 -1.65 -23.19
CA ILE A 297 -25.59 -1.29 -22.36
C ILE A 297 -25.81 -1.77 -20.92
N ARG A 298 -24.74 -2.23 -20.28
CA ARG A 298 -24.72 -2.61 -18.86
C ARG A 298 -24.25 -1.39 -18.07
N THR A 299 -25.20 -0.61 -17.59
CA THR A 299 -24.97 0.61 -16.78
C THR A 299 -24.27 0.31 -15.44
N LYS A 300 -24.48 -0.88 -14.89
CA LYS A 300 -23.81 -1.34 -13.66
C LYS A 300 -22.37 -1.82 -13.90
N GLN A 301 -21.95 -2.04 -15.14
CA GLN A 301 -20.64 -2.64 -15.41
C GLN A 301 -19.56 -1.56 -15.57
N VAL A 302 -18.48 -1.74 -14.80
CA VAL A 302 -17.24 -0.96 -14.87
C VAL A 302 -16.12 -1.87 -15.34
N VAL A 303 -15.28 -1.39 -16.26
CA VAL A 303 -14.17 -2.16 -16.81
C VAL A 303 -12.85 -1.44 -16.58
N PHE A 304 -11.89 -2.11 -15.97
CA PHE A 304 -10.51 -1.62 -15.81
C PHE A 304 -9.59 -2.32 -16.81
N LEU A 305 -8.71 -1.55 -17.45
CA LEU A 305 -7.92 -1.97 -18.58
C LEU A 305 -6.47 -1.52 -18.42
N SER A 306 -5.55 -2.47 -18.48
CA SER A 306 -4.12 -2.17 -18.44
C SER A 306 -3.33 -3.25 -19.15
N GLN A 307 -2.24 -2.86 -19.82
CA GLN A 307 -1.23 -3.80 -20.33
C GLN A 307 0.06 -3.77 -19.54
N LYS A 308 0.16 -2.91 -18.53
CA LYS A 308 1.34 -2.80 -17.67
C LYS A 308 1.28 -3.79 -16.52
N ILE A 309 0.12 -3.83 -15.87
CA ILE A 309 -0.07 -4.54 -14.62
C ILE A 309 -0.79 -5.86 -14.86
N VAL A 310 -0.62 -6.80 -13.93
CA VAL A 310 -1.36 -8.07 -13.89
C VAL A 310 -2.52 -8.02 -12.88
N HIS A 311 -2.49 -7.04 -11.97
CA HIS A 311 -3.37 -6.86 -10.82
C HIS A 311 -3.57 -5.36 -10.54
N PRO A 312 -4.63 -4.95 -9.82
CA PRO A 312 -4.83 -3.54 -9.48
C PRO A 312 -3.61 -2.99 -8.74
N ASP A 313 -3.03 -1.93 -9.27
CA ASP A 313 -1.91 -1.22 -8.69
C ASP A 313 -2.38 0.03 -7.95
N ASP A 314 -1.45 0.92 -7.59
CA ASP A 314 -1.75 2.17 -6.91
C ASP A 314 -2.73 3.08 -7.68
N THR A 315 -2.89 2.88 -9.00
CA THR A 315 -3.82 3.65 -9.83
C THR A 315 -5.23 3.08 -9.78
N PHE A 316 -5.39 1.77 -10.01
CA PHE A 316 -6.72 1.14 -10.07
C PHE A 316 -7.28 0.73 -8.71
N LEU A 317 -6.41 0.42 -7.74
CA LEU A 317 -6.84 -0.05 -6.43
C LEU A 317 -7.71 1.00 -5.69
N PRO A 318 -7.33 2.29 -5.64
CA PRO A 318 -8.19 3.32 -5.07
C PRO A 318 -9.54 3.42 -5.79
N LEU A 319 -9.56 3.44 -7.12
CA LEU A 319 -10.82 3.50 -7.87
C LEU A 319 -11.72 2.28 -7.60
N TYR A 320 -11.14 1.08 -7.53
CA TYR A 320 -11.88 -0.14 -7.16
C TYR A 320 -12.56 0.01 -5.80
N GLN A 321 -11.81 0.49 -4.80
CA GLN A 321 -12.26 0.60 -3.43
C GLN A 321 -13.33 1.69 -3.27
N VAL A 322 -13.15 2.87 -3.88
CA VAL A 322 -14.20 3.92 -3.93
C VAL A 322 -15.50 3.35 -4.49
N ILE A 323 -15.43 2.68 -5.65
CA ILE A 323 -16.62 2.13 -6.30
C ILE A 323 -17.29 1.09 -5.40
N LYS A 324 -16.52 0.19 -4.78
CA LYS A 324 -17.10 -0.83 -3.90
C LYS A 324 -17.70 -0.27 -2.62
N GLN A 325 -17.20 0.85 -2.13
CA GLN A 325 -17.72 1.51 -0.93
C GLN A 325 -18.95 2.36 -1.23
N GLN A 326 -18.87 3.21 -2.26
CA GLN A 326 -19.89 4.21 -2.56
C GLN A 326 -20.98 3.69 -3.52
N LYS A 327 -20.66 2.70 -4.35
CA LYS A 327 -21.53 2.17 -5.41
C LYS A 327 -21.48 0.63 -5.47
N PRO A 328 -21.89 -0.06 -4.38
CA PRO A 328 -21.77 -1.52 -4.25
C PRO A 328 -22.55 -2.31 -5.32
N GLU A 329 -23.53 -1.69 -5.99
CA GLU A 329 -24.28 -2.27 -7.10
C GLU A 329 -23.49 -2.36 -8.40
N LYS A 330 -22.32 -1.70 -8.50
CA LYS A 330 -21.45 -1.77 -9.67
C LYS A 330 -20.63 -3.07 -9.69
N GLU A 331 -20.61 -3.67 -10.87
CA GLU A 331 -19.87 -4.89 -11.19
C GLU A 331 -18.57 -4.50 -11.92
N ILE A 332 -17.43 -4.80 -11.30
CA ILE A 332 -16.11 -4.45 -11.84
C ILE A 332 -15.51 -5.66 -12.55
N ALA A 333 -15.13 -5.49 -13.82
CA ALA A 333 -14.36 -6.47 -14.58
C ALA A 333 -12.98 -5.90 -14.91
N MET A 334 -11.94 -6.70 -14.76
CA MET A 334 -10.55 -6.29 -14.98
C MET A 334 -9.94 -7.07 -16.14
N TYR A 335 -9.40 -6.36 -17.14
CA TYR A 335 -8.68 -6.94 -18.27
C TYR A 335 -7.26 -6.40 -18.33
N PHE A 336 -6.45 -6.97 -17.45
CA PHE A 336 -5.04 -6.63 -17.27
C PHE A 336 -4.11 -7.47 -18.14
N ARG A 337 -2.80 -7.19 -18.05
CA ARG A 337 -1.76 -8.00 -18.71
C ARG A 337 -1.90 -9.45 -18.25
N SER A 338 -1.80 -10.38 -19.18
CA SER A 338 -1.74 -11.81 -18.87
C SER A 338 -0.85 -12.51 -19.87
N ASP A 339 0.08 -13.32 -19.38
CA ASP A 339 0.98 -14.09 -20.26
C ASP A 339 0.23 -15.19 -21.03
N ASN A 340 -1.01 -15.48 -20.62
CA ASN A 340 -1.74 -16.69 -21.02
C ASN A 340 -3.12 -16.42 -21.63
N TYR A 341 -3.32 -15.32 -22.37
CA TYR A 341 -4.57 -15.06 -23.08
C TYR A 341 -5.04 -16.26 -23.93
N ASN A 342 -6.26 -16.72 -23.70
CA ASN A 342 -6.89 -17.81 -24.44
C ASN A 342 -8.05 -17.33 -25.31
N PHE A 343 -8.55 -18.23 -26.17
CA PHE A 343 -9.66 -17.91 -27.08
C PHE A 343 -10.88 -17.33 -26.34
N ARG A 344 -11.27 -17.93 -25.21
CA ARG A 344 -12.45 -17.52 -24.42
C ARG A 344 -12.24 -16.15 -23.77
N TYR A 345 -11.01 -15.84 -23.35
CA TYR A 345 -10.66 -14.52 -22.83
C TYR A 345 -11.02 -13.43 -23.84
N TYR A 346 -10.59 -13.57 -25.11
CA TYR A 346 -10.88 -12.57 -26.12
C TYR A 346 -12.38 -12.42 -26.39
N LEU A 347 -13.14 -13.52 -26.43
CA LEU A 347 -14.61 -13.41 -26.59
C LEU A 347 -15.25 -12.63 -25.45
N ARG A 348 -14.89 -12.91 -24.19
CA ARG A 348 -15.43 -12.19 -23.02
C ARG A 348 -14.98 -10.73 -22.99
N PHE A 349 -13.71 -10.49 -23.27
CA PHE A 349 -13.14 -9.15 -23.35
C PHE A 349 -13.91 -8.28 -24.34
N PHE A 350 -14.06 -8.74 -25.59
CA PHE A 350 -14.79 -8.00 -26.61
C PHE A 350 -16.30 -7.91 -26.33
N TYR A 351 -16.88 -8.90 -25.64
CA TYR A 351 -18.27 -8.83 -25.18
C TYR A 351 -18.48 -7.78 -24.09
N ALA A 352 -17.62 -7.73 -23.07
CA ALA A 352 -17.67 -6.73 -22.02
C ALA A 352 -17.44 -5.34 -22.62
N LEU A 353 -16.40 -5.18 -23.42
CA LEU A 353 -16.06 -3.94 -24.11
C LEU A 353 -17.19 -3.36 -24.97
N GLY A 354 -18.01 -4.21 -25.60
CA GLY A 354 -19.18 -3.76 -26.37
C GLY A 354 -20.39 -3.36 -25.50
N ARG A 355 -20.45 -3.79 -24.25
CA ARG A 355 -21.62 -3.61 -23.36
C ARG A 355 -21.38 -2.72 -22.16
N SER A 356 -20.16 -2.48 -21.72
CA SER A 356 -19.91 -1.71 -20.49
C SER A 356 -20.18 -0.22 -20.67
N LYS A 357 -20.69 0.42 -19.60
CA LYS A 357 -20.89 1.86 -19.55
C LYS A 357 -19.61 2.61 -19.18
N TYR A 358 -18.83 2.10 -18.25
CA TYR A 358 -17.63 2.77 -17.74
C TYR A 358 -16.38 1.95 -18.07
N LEU A 359 -15.37 2.57 -18.67
CA LEU A 359 -14.10 1.95 -19.01
C LEU A 359 -12.95 2.87 -18.55
N PHE A 360 -12.07 2.36 -17.70
CA PHE A 360 -10.89 3.06 -17.22
C PHE A 360 -9.64 2.40 -17.80
N VAL A 361 -8.77 3.21 -18.37
CA VAL A 361 -7.49 2.79 -18.98
C VAL A 361 -6.36 3.64 -18.42
N ASP A 362 -5.21 3.05 -18.12
CA ASP A 362 -4.05 3.71 -17.50
C ASP A 362 -2.91 4.05 -18.48
N ASP A 363 -2.91 3.43 -19.66
CA ASP A 363 -1.88 3.60 -20.68
C ASP A 363 -2.34 3.15 -22.07
N TYR A 364 -1.42 3.12 -23.03
CA TYR A 364 -1.52 2.40 -24.29
C TYR A 364 -2.11 0.99 -24.12
N TYR A 365 -3.31 0.78 -24.67
CA TYR A 365 -4.04 -0.48 -24.60
C TYR A 365 -4.40 -1.01 -26.00
N TYR A 366 -3.46 -1.73 -26.64
CA TYR A 366 -3.56 -2.25 -28.02
C TYR A 366 -4.93 -2.83 -28.46
N PRO A 367 -5.68 -3.62 -27.65
CA PRO A 367 -7.01 -4.07 -28.04
C PRO A 367 -8.01 -2.96 -28.40
N PHE A 368 -7.78 -1.71 -27.96
CA PHE A 368 -8.60 -0.54 -28.28
C PHE A 368 -8.37 0.01 -29.69
N TYR A 369 -7.21 -0.24 -30.29
CA TYR A 369 -6.71 0.62 -31.37
C TYR A 369 -7.50 0.46 -32.67
N ASN A 370 -8.11 -0.71 -32.87
CA ASN A 370 -8.79 -1.07 -34.10
C ASN A 370 -10.30 -1.30 -33.90
N ILE A 371 -10.88 -0.63 -32.90
CA ILE A 371 -12.32 -0.63 -32.62
C ILE A 371 -12.79 0.78 -32.32
N ARG A 372 -14.04 1.07 -32.65
CA ARG A 372 -14.71 2.32 -32.25
C ARG A 372 -15.69 2.03 -31.14
N ILE A 373 -15.39 2.50 -29.93
CA ILE A 373 -16.25 2.36 -28.76
C ILE A 373 -17.61 3.02 -29.02
N ARG A 374 -18.66 2.50 -28.37
CA ARG A 374 -20.02 3.04 -28.48
C ARG A 374 -20.11 4.41 -27.80
N GLU A 375 -20.91 5.32 -28.35
CA GLU A 375 -20.97 6.71 -27.89
C GLU A 375 -21.53 6.84 -26.48
N GLU A 376 -22.37 5.91 -26.06
CA GLU A 376 -22.95 5.94 -24.72
C GLU A 376 -21.95 5.51 -23.64
N ALA A 377 -20.79 4.95 -23.98
CA ALA A 377 -19.78 4.54 -23.01
C ALA A 377 -18.89 5.73 -22.62
N VAL A 378 -18.50 5.74 -21.34
CA VAL A 378 -17.53 6.68 -20.77
C VAL A 378 -16.18 5.97 -20.72
N VAL A 379 -15.24 6.45 -21.52
CA VAL A 379 -13.87 5.91 -21.62
C VAL A 379 -12.91 6.93 -21.02
N VAL A 380 -12.33 6.58 -19.89
CA VAL A 380 -11.51 7.46 -19.06
C VAL A 380 -10.06 7.03 -19.17
N GLN A 381 -9.22 7.89 -19.75
CA GLN A 381 -7.77 7.72 -19.71
C GLN A 381 -7.24 8.33 -18.41
N LEU A 382 -6.80 7.49 -17.48
CA LEU A 382 -6.19 7.89 -16.21
C LEU A 382 -4.77 8.42 -16.42
N TRP A 383 -4.11 7.92 -17.46
CA TRP A 383 -2.70 8.10 -17.74
C TRP A 383 -1.78 7.68 -16.57
N HIS A 384 -0.48 7.72 -16.81
CA HIS A 384 0.50 7.24 -15.84
C HIS A 384 1.48 8.32 -15.37
N ALA A 385 1.49 9.51 -15.98
CA ALA A 385 2.39 10.59 -15.58
C ALA A 385 1.62 11.69 -14.83
N ALA A 386 2.29 12.28 -13.83
CA ALA A 386 1.97 13.60 -13.32
C ALA A 386 2.63 14.66 -14.20
N GLY A 387 2.04 15.87 -14.23
CA GLY A 387 2.58 16.99 -15.01
C GLY A 387 2.63 16.72 -16.51
N ALA A 388 3.24 17.64 -17.26
CA ALA A 388 3.50 17.49 -18.69
C ALA A 388 4.95 17.84 -18.98
N PHE A 389 5.86 16.88 -18.77
CA PHE A 389 7.29 17.12 -18.94
C PHE A 389 7.75 16.95 -20.39
N LYS A 390 7.75 15.71 -20.86
CA LYS A 390 8.14 15.32 -22.23
C LYS A 390 6.94 15.42 -23.14
N LYS A 391 7.14 15.77 -24.41
CA LYS A 391 6.12 15.59 -25.44
C LYS A 391 5.73 14.12 -25.54
N PHE A 392 4.45 13.80 -25.77
CA PHE A 392 3.94 12.43 -25.87
C PHE A 392 2.74 12.36 -26.81
N GLY A 393 2.35 11.15 -27.19
CA GLY A 393 1.24 10.93 -28.13
C GLY A 393 1.48 11.71 -29.42
N HIS A 394 0.46 12.44 -29.89
CA HIS A 394 0.55 13.25 -31.10
C HIS A 394 1.57 14.39 -31.01
N SER A 395 1.82 14.96 -29.82
CA SER A 395 2.81 16.04 -29.64
C SER A 395 4.25 15.57 -29.82
N ALA A 396 4.50 14.26 -29.72
CA ALA A 396 5.83 13.69 -29.94
C ALA A 396 6.12 13.37 -31.42
N ILE A 397 5.17 13.53 -32.33
CA ILE A 397 5.37 13.18 -33.74
C ILE A 397 6.53 13.99 -34.33
N GLY A 398 7.48 13.29 -34.95
CA GLY A 398 8.65 13.88 -35.59
C GLY A 398 9.95 13.71 -34.80
N TYR A 399 9.87 13.28 -33.53
CA TYR A 399 11.03 12.91 -32.72
C TYR A 399 11.42 11.44 -32.91
N ALA A 400 12.66 11.08 -32.56
CA ALA A 400 13.24 9.77 -32.87
C ALA A 400 12.51 8.60 -32.18
N ASP A 401 11.94 8.82 -30.99
CA ASP A 401 11.21 7.79 -30.23
C ASP A 401 9.70 7.78 -30.48
N SER A 402 9.22 8.61 -31.42
CA SER A 402 7.81 8.79 -31.70
C SER A 402 7.19 7.62 -32.48
N LEU A 403 5.87 7.46 -32.33
CA LEU A 403 5.08 6.49 -33.10
C LEU A 403 4.43 7.17 -34.29
N SER A 404 3.95 6.38 -35.26
CA SER A 404 3.33 6.95 -36.46
C SER A 404 2.05 7.71 -36.10
N PRO A 405 1.68 8.75 -36.87
CA PRO A 405 0.43 9.48 -36.64
C PRO A 405 -0.80 8.56 -36.60
N GLU A 406 -0.86 7.55 -37.49
CA GLU A 406 -1.95 6.59 -37.54
C GLU A 406 -1.95 5.64 -36.33
N PHE A 407 -0.79 5.37 -35.73
CA PHE A 407 -0.73 4.64 -34.47
C PHE A 407 -1.36 5.46 -33.36
N GLU A 408 -0.95 6.72 -33.19
CA GLU A 408 -1.41 7.58 -32.10
C GLU A 408 -2.90 7.91 -32.22
N THR A 409 -3.39 8.21 -33.43
CA THR A 409 -4.82 8.42 -33.66
C THR A 409 -5.61 7.17 -33.27
N ARG A 410 -5.13 5.98 -33.65
CA ARG A 410 -5.81 4.73 -33.26
C ARG A 410 -5.74 4.48 -31.76
N ALA A 411 -4.63 4.82 -31.11
CA ALA A 411 -4.43 4.61 -29.68
C ALA A 411 -5.35 5.47 -28.83
N HIS A 412 -5.60 6.71 -29.24
CA HIS A 412 -6.24 7.72 -28.39
C HIS A 412 -7.67 8.12 -28.80
N GLN A 413 -8.12 7.78 -30.01
CA GLN A 413 -9.43 8.20 -30.54
C GLN A 413 -10.67 7.84 -29.69
N ASN A 414 -10.56 6.86 -28.78
CA ASN A 414 -11.72 6.34 -28.04
C ASN A 414 -11.96 7.02 -26.70
N TYR A 415 -11.08 7.91 -26.23
CA TYR A 415 -11.23 8.55 -24.93
C TYR A 415 -12.38 9.55 -24.94
N THR A 416 -13.22 9.49 -23.91
CA THR A 416 -14.25 10.51 -23.67
C THR A 416 -13.76 11.53 -22.65
N HIS A 417 -12.91 11.13 -21.71
CA HIS A 417 -12.27 12.00 -20.73
C HIS A 417 -10.83 11.54 -20.49
N VAL A 418 -10.00 12.47 -20.06
CA VAL A 418 -8.63 12.22 -19.61
C VAL A 418 -8.44 12.86 -18.25
N ILE A 419 -7.84 12.14 -17.30
CA ILE A 419 -7.52 12.67 -15.99
C ILE A 419 -6.13 13.33 -16.05
N ALA A 420 -6.01 14.51 -15.45
CA ALA A 420 -4.77 15.26 -15.33
C ALA A 420 -4.50 15.66 -13.87
N SER A 421 -3.22 15.89 -13.56
CA SER A 421 -2.82 16.35 -12.22
C SER A 421 -3.14 17.82 -11.99
N SER A 422 -3.17 18.64 -13.05
CA SER A 422 -3.41 20.09 -12.96
C SER A 422 -4.22 20.64 -14.12
N ALA A 423 -4.91 21.75 -13.87
CA ALA A 423 -5.57 22.56 -14.89
C ALA A 423 -4.56 23.23 -15.85
N GLU A 424 -3.35 23.54 -15.38
CA GLU A 424 -2.30 24.23 -16.16
C GLU A 424 -1.73 23.37 -17.30
N ILE A 425 -1.88 22.05 -17.21
CA ILE A 425 -1.34 21.09 -18.19
C ILE A 425 -2.39 20.59 -19.20
N LYS A 426 -3.62 21.15 -19.16
CA LYS A 426 -4.72 20.69 -20.01
C LYS A 426 -4.38 20.83 -21.50
N THR A 427 -3.69 21.90 -21.89
CA THR A 427 -3.32 22.17 -23.29
C THR A 427 -2.40 21.09 -23.86
N GLN A 428 -1.37 20.71 -23.10
CA GLN A 428 -0.39 19.69 -23.48
C GLN A 428 -1.07 18.32 -23.62
N TYR A 429 -1.99 17.98 -22.71
CA TYR A 429 -2.74 16.74 -22.79
C TYR A 429 -3.76 16.73 -23.95
N ALA A 430 -4.41 17.86 -24.21
CA ALA A 430 -5.34 18.02 -25.33
C ALA A 430 -4.62 17.83 -26.67
N GLU A 431 -3.43 18.42 -26.83
CA GLU A 431 -2.56 18.23 -27.99
C GLU A 431 -2.14 16.77 -28.15
N ALA A 432 -1.59 16.17 -27.08
CA ALA A 432 -1.03 14.83 -27.12
C ALA A 432 -2.06 13.73 -27.42
N PHE A 433 -3.28 13.88 -26.93
CA PHE A 433 -4.36 12.91 -27.14
C PHE A 433 -5.32 13.30 -28.27
N GLN A 434 -5.15 14.47 -28.89
CA GLN A 434 -6.09 15.06 -29.86
C GLN A 434 -7.55 15.00 -29.37
N ILE A 435 -7.77 15.52 -28.16
CA ILE A 435 -9.08 15.60 -27.53
C ILE A 435 -9.36 17.03 -27.11
N ASP A 436 -10.65 17.39 -27.06
CA ASP A 436 -11.09 18.70 -26.55
C ASP A 436 -10.53 18.94 -25.14
N GLN A 437 -9.98 20.13 -24.94
CA GLN A 437 -9.42 20.55 -23.66
C GLN A 437 -10.43 20.44 -22.52
N GLU A 438 -11.73 20.63 -22.77
CA GLU A 438 -12.79 20.50 -21.75
C GLU A 438 -12.99 19.07 -21.26
N LYS A 439 -12.49 18.08 -21.99
CA LYS A 439 -12.51 16.66 -21.60
C LYS A 439 -11.29 16.26 -20.77
N ILE A 440 -10.33 17.16 -20.59
CA ILE A 440 -9.21 16.96 -19.67
C ILE A 440 -9.64 17.43 -18.28
N LEU A 441 -9.80 16.49 -17.36
CA LEU A 441 -10.32 16.73 -16.02
C LEU A 441 -9.16 16.79 -15.01
N PRO A 442 -8.88 17.97 -14.41
CA PRO A 442 -7.76 18.15 -13.48
C PRO A 442 -8.12 17.61 -12.07
N LEU A 443 -8.45 16.33 -11.97
CA LEU A 443 -8.94 15.71 -10.73
C LEU A 443 -7.82 15.09 -9.88
N GLY A 444 -6.55 15.28 -10.24
CA GLY A 444 -5.43 14.68 -9.52
C GLY A 444 -5.21 13.22 -9.92
N LEU A 445 -4.34 12.52 -9.20
CA LEU A 445 -3.93 11.14 -9.53
C LEU A 445 -4.31 10.16 -8.42
N PRO A 446 -5.03 9.06 -8.72
CA PRO A 446 -5.46 8.09 -7.71
C PRO A 446 -4.33 7.57 -6.82
N ARG A 447 -3.15 7.32 -7.39
CA ARG A 447 -2.00 6.75 -6.68
C ARG A 447 -1.39 7.63 -5.59
N LEU A 448 -1.71 8.92 -5.56
CA LEU A 448 -1.13 9.86 -4.61
C LEU A 448 -1.70 9.74 -3.19
N TRP A 449 -2.75 8.92 -2.97
CA TRP A 449 -3.31 8.71 -1.63
C TRP A 449 -2.23 8.35 -0.59
N LYS A 450 -1.22 7.56 -0.98
CA LYS A 450 -0.08 7.15 -0.14
C LYS A 450 0.73 8.33 0.43
N PHE A 451 0.77 9.47 -0.26
CA PHE A 451 1.49 10.67 0.17
C PHE A 451 0.77 11.42 1.30
N TYR A 452 -0.52 11.15 1.50
CA TYR A 452 -1.36 11.83 2.49
C TYR A 452 -1.80 10.89 3.62
N ASP A 453 -1.14 9.73 3.69
CA ASP A 453 -1.55 8.62 4.51
C ASP A 453 -0.49 8.29 5.57
N GLU A 454 -0.66 8.83 6.77
CA GLU A 454 0.35 8.69 7.83
C GLU A 454 0.53 7.24 8.31
N ALA A 455 -0.56 6.47 8.37
CA ALA A 455 -0.48 5.06 8.73
C ALA A 455 0.32 4.27 7.68
N TYR A 456 0.08 4.58 6.40
CA TYR A 456 0.82 3.98 5.30
C TYR A 456 2.31 4.34 5.32
N LYS A 457 2.64 5.62 5.50
CA LYS A 457 4.04 6.08 5.58
C LYS A 457 4.82 5.36 6.68
N GLN A 458 4.22 5.23 7.87
CA GLN A 458 4.84 4.52 9.01
C GLN A 458 5.03 3.03 8.72
N PHE A 459 4.05 2.38 8.12
CA PHE A 459 4.19 0.99 7.67
C PHE A 459 5.31 0.85 6.64
N ASN A 460 5.31 1.70 5.61
CA ASN A 460 6.29 1.69 4.53
C ASN A 460 7.70 1.84 5.09
N GLN A 461 7.91 2.82 5.98
CA GLN A 461 9.18 3.03 6.67
C GLN A 461 9.64 1.77 7.40
N THR A 462 8.74 1.14 8.15
CA THR A 462 9.07 -0.04 8.93
C THR A 462 9.39 -1.25 8.05
N TYR A 463 8.56 -1.53 7.04
CA TYR A 463 8.74 -2.62 6.09
C TYR A 463 10.12 -2.56 5.40
N TYR A 464 10.50 -1.39 4.91
CA TYR A 464 11.79 -1.22 4.24
C TYR A 464 12.96 -1.18 5.23
N GLN A 465 12.80 -0.68 6.46
CA GLN A 465 13.85 -0.75 7.50
C GLN A 465 14.15 -2.18 7.96
N GLU A 466 13.20 -3.10 7.85
CA GLU A 466 13.43 -4.54 8.07
C GLU A 466 14.20 -5.17 6.91
N MET A 467 13.83 -4.81 5.67
CA MET A 467 14.50 -5.32 4.46
C MET A 467 15.92 -4.75 4.29
N TYR A 468 16.11 -3.48 4.68
CA TYR A 468 17.34 -2.73 4.53
C TYR A 468 17.68 -2.05 5.89
N PRO A 469 18.37 -2.77 6.81
CA PRO A 469 18.66 -2.25 8.15
C PRO A 469 19.46 -0.94 8.19
N ALA A 470 20.22 -0.63 7.14
CA ALA A 470 20.97 0.61 6.98
C ALA A 470 20.08 1.87 7.08
N LEU A 471 18.81 1.77 6.66
CA LEU A 471 17.82 2.86 6.70
C LEU A 471 17.47 3.35 8.12
N LYS A 472 17.87 2.61 9.17
CA LYS A 472 17.66 3.04 10.56
C LYS A 472 18.63 4.13 11.00
N ARG A 473 19.74 4.31 10.28
CA ARG A 473 20.87 5.17 10.68
C ARG A 473 21.29 6.17 9.61
N LYS A 474 20.97 5.90 8.35
CA LYS A 474 21.42 6.66 7.19
C LYS A 474 20.24 7.29 6.45
N LYS A 475 20.49 8.46 5.84
CA LYS A 475 19.55 9.12 4.93
C LYS A 475 19.47 8.37 3.61
N VAL A 476 18.38 8.53 2.88
CA VAL A 476 18.14 7.77 1.65
C VAL A 476 18.22 8.67 0.42
N ILE A 477 19.14 8.36 -0.48
CA ILE A 477 19.17 8.93 -1.83
C ILE A 477 18.50 7.93 -2.76
N LEU A 478 17.42 8.35 -3.42
CA LEU A 478 16.80 7.58 -4.48
C LEU A 478 17.32 8.08 -5.82
N TYR A 479 18.06 7.23 -6.52
CA TYR A 479 18.47 7.46 -7.89
C TYR A 479 17.52 6.76 -8.86
N ALA A 480 16.80 7.53 -9.67
CA ALA A 480 15.77 7.02 -10.59
C ALA A 480 15.91 7.64 -11.99
N PRO A 481 16.88 7.17 -12.82
CA PRO A 481 17.09 7.70 -14.16
C PRO A 481 16.05 7.21 -15.18
N THR A 482 15.95 7.94 -16.28
CA THR A 482 15.15 7.56 -17.46
C THR A 482 15.93 6.54 -18.30
N PHE A 483 15.25 5.61 -18.97
CA PHE A 483 15.90 4.79 -20.00
C PHE A 483 16.25 5.63 -21.25
N ARG A 484 17.17 5.15 -22.10
CA ARG A 484 17.52 5.80 -23.38
C ARG A 484 17.20 4.94 -24.59
N GLY A 485 16.91 5.58 -25.73
CA GLY A 485 16.85 4.94 -27.03
C GLY A 485 15.77 3.85 -27.23
N ASN A 486 15.97 3.06 -28.28
CA ASN A 486 15.10 1.94 -28.68
C ASN A 486 15.34 0.67 -27.85
N SER A 487 14.61 -0.42 -28.11
CA SER A 487 14.69 -1.64 -27.28
C SER A 487 16.08 -2.27 -27.16
N GLU A 488 16.99 -2.09 -28.13
CA GLU A 488 18.36 -2.61 -28.04
C GLU A 488 19.26 -1.64 -27.27
N GLN A 489 19.17 -0.34 -27.56
CA GLN A 489 19.88 0.70 -26.85
C GLN A 489 19.52 0.75 -25.35
N ARG A 490 18.25 0.53 -25.00
CA ARG A 490 17.79 0.45 -23.59
C ARG A 490 18.52 -0.62 -22.81
N LYS A 491 18.77 -1.78 -23.43
CA LYS A 491 19.47 -2.90 -22.77
C LYS A 491 20.96 -2.61 -22.62
N ALA A 492 21.56 -1.94 -23.59
CA ALA A 492 22.97 -1.59 -23.59
C ALA A 492 23.27 -0.26 -22.87
N PHE A 493 22.27 0.36 -22.23
CA PHE A 493 22.43 1.67 -21.60
C PHE A 493 23.28 1.55 -20.35
N ASP A 494 24.46 2.16 -20.41
CA ASP A 494 25.41 2.23 -19.32
C ASP A 494 25.21 3.54 -18.56
N VAL A 495 25.05 3.44 -17.25
CA VAL A 495 24.83 4.62 -16.40
C VAL A 495 26.20 5.11 -15.94
N PRO A 496 26.59 6.37 -16.23
CA PRO A 496 27.91 6.88 -15.88
C PRO A 496 27.98 7.22 -14.38
N LEU A 497 28.01 6.18 -13.54
CA LEU A 497 28.16 6.24 -12.09
C LEU A 497 29.08 5.12 -11.61
N ASP A 498 30.07 5.50 -10.82
CA ASP A 498 30.92 4.62 -10.02
C ASP A 498 30.38 4.57 -8.58
N LEU A 499 29.74 3.44 -8.25
CA LEU A 499 29.16 3.24 -6.92
C LEU A 499 30.23 3.17 -5.81
N ASN A 500 31.47 2.79 -6.12
CA ASN A 500 32.55 2.75 -5.15
C ASN A 500 33.03 4.17 -4.81
N ALA A 501 33.17 5.03 -5.82
CA ALA A 501 33.51 6.44 -5.62
C ALA A 501 32.42 7.16 -4.80
N LEU A 502 31.14 6.88 -5.08
CA LEU A 502 30.02 7.38 -4.29
C LEU A 502 30.06 6.86 -2.84
N GLN A 503 30.36 5.58 -2.63
CA GLN A 503 30.45 4.98 -1.30
C GLN A 503 31.56 5.61 -0.45
N GLU A 504 32.73 5.86 -1.04
CA GLU A 504 33.86 6.50 -0.33
C GLU A 504 33.49 7.89 0.20
N GLN A 505 32.69 8.64 -0.57
CA GLN A 505 32.36 10.03 -0.27
C GLN A 505 31.06 10.22 0.53
N LEU A 506 30.11 9.29 0.40
CA LEU A 506 28.73 9.44 0.91
C LEU A 506 28.31 8.28 1.84
N GLY A 507 29.09 7.20 1.90
CA GLY A 507 28.70 5.93 2.51
C GLY A 507 28.47 5.96 4.01
N GLU A 508 29.00 6.95 4.73
CA GLU A 508 28.78 7.09 6.18
C GLU A 508 27.37 7.63 6.49
N GLU A 509 26.89 8.61 5.71
CA GLU A 509 25.64 9.32 5.97
C GLU A 509 24.46 8.78 5.15
N TYR A 510 24.71 8.24 3.95
CA TYR A 510 23.68 7.92 2.97
C TYR A 510 23.57 6.43 2.65
N VAL A 511 22.38 6.03 2.22
CA VAL A 511 22.08 4.83 1.45
C VAL A 511 21.68 5.28 0.05
N PHE A 512 22.19 4.60 -0.97
CA PHE A 512 21.95 4.91 -2.38
C PHE A 512 21.06 3.84 -3.02
N PHE A 513 19.78 4.16 -3.16
CA PHE A 513 18.79 3.30 -3.79
C PHE A 513 18.75 3.53 -5.29
N VAL A 514 19.13 2.51 -6.06
CA VAL A 514 19.13 2.57 -7.52
C VAL A 514 17.85 1.93 -8.05
N LYS A 515 17.01 2.72 -8.72
CA LYS A 515 15.78 2.28 -9.37
C LYS A 515 15.90 2.41 -10.89
N LEU A 516 16.40 1.36 -11.54
CA LEU A 516 16.38 1.29 -12.99
C LEU A 516 15.00 0.86 -13.51
N HIS A 517 14.71 1.25 -14.75
CA HIS A 517 13.51 0.78 -15.44
C HIS A 517 13.66 -0.71 -15.81
N PRO A 518 12.60 -1.55 -15.75
CA PRO A 518 12.68 -2.98 -16.10
C PRO A 518 13.12 -3.32 -17.53
N LEU A 519 13.32 -2.30 -18.38
CA LEU A 519 13.79 -2.46 -19.76
C LEU A 519 15.28 -2.17 -19.91
N VAL A 520 15.92 -1.68 -18.86
CA VAL A 520 17.37 -1.45 -18.78
C VAL A 520 18.02 -2.71 -18.22
N ASP A 521 19.18 -3.08 -18.75
CA ASP A 521 19.93 -4.20 -18.20
C ASP A 521 20.52 -3.81 -16.83
N LYS A 522 20.30 -4.69 -15.85
CA LYS A 522 20.77 -4.49 -14.47
C LYS A 522 22.29 -4.61 -14.36
N GLY A 523 22.97 -5.16 -15.36
CA GLY A 523 24.43 -5.24 -15.44
C GLY A 523 25.14 -3.91 -15.73
N SER A 524 24.40 -2.81 -15.85
CA SER A 524 24.95 -1.45 -16.07
C SER A 524 25.63 -0.85 -14.84
N LEU A 525 25.42 -1.41 -13.65
CA LEU A 525 26.06 -0.94 -12.43
C LEU A 525 26.60 -2.11 -11.62
N ASP A 526 27.81 -1.93 -11.09
CA ASP A 526 28.45 -2.93 -10.25
C ASP A 526 28.11 -2.70 -8.77
N PHE A 527 27.26 -3.57 -8.23
CA PHE A 527 26.92 -3.60 -6.81
C PHE A 527 27.84 -4.53 -6.01
N THR A 528 28.86 -5.12 -6.64
CA THR A 528 29.88 -5.92 -5.96
C THR A 528 30.65 -4.98 -5.04
N ASP A 529 30.70 -5.31 -3.75
CA ASP A 529 31.36 -4.53 -2.69
C ASP A 529 30.70 -3.22 -2.24
N THR A 530 29.47 -2.91 -2.70
CA THR A 530 28.76 -1.67 -2.29
C THR A 530 28.10 -1.71 -0.90
N ALA A 531 28.43 -2.72 -0.09
CA ALA A 531 28.05 -2.93 1.32
C ALA A 531 26.63 -2.44 1.71
N ASP A 532 26.46 -1.89 2.92
CA ASP A 532 25.27 -1.21 3.44
C ASP A 532 25.06 0.19 2.81
N PHE A 533 25.55 0.43 1.59
CA PHE A 533 25.47 1.72 0.89
C PHE A 533 24.53 1.66 -0.31
N ALA A 534 24.89 0.95 -1.38
CA ALA A 534 24.10 0.95 -2.62
C ALA A 534 23.25 -0.33 -2.78
N PHE A 535 21.99 -0.17 -3.17
CA PHE A 535 21.06 -1.28 -3.36
C PHE A 535 20.31 -1.15 -4.69
N ASP A 536 20.26 -2.24 -5.48
CA ASP A 536 19.31 -2.36 -6.59
C ASP A 536 17.89 -2.55 -6.02
N VAL A 537 17.06 -1.52 -6.16
CA VAL A 537 15.65 -1.52 -5.78
C VAL A 537 14.73 -1.48 -7.00
N SER A 538 15.23 -1.84 -8.19
CA SER A 538 14.51 -1.82 -9.47
C SER A 538 13.20 -2.63 -9.47
N ASP A 539 13.06 -3.61 -8.59
CA ASP A 539 11.85 -4.43 -8.45
C ASP A 539 10.84 -3.89 -7.42
N GLN A 540 11.19 -2.82 -6.70
CA GLN A 540 10.35 -2.20 -5.68
C GLN A 540 9.39 -1.15 -6.28
N ASN A 541 8.34 -0.80 -5.53
CA ASN A 541 7.39 0.23 -5.96
C ASN A 541 8.01 1.62 -5.83
N ILE A 542 7.98 2.43 -6.90
CA ILE A 542 8.60 3.76 -6.91
C ILE A 542 7.97 4.72 -5.89
N THR A 543 6.65 4.69 -5.73
CA THR A 543 5.95 5.53 -4.74
C THR A 543 6.42 5.22 -3.33
N ASP A 544 6.56 3.94 -3.02
CA ASP A 544 7.03 3.49 -1.72
C ASP A 544 8.48 3.96 -1.47
N LEU A 545 9.35 3.89 -2.47
CA LEU A 545 10.71 4.39 -2.38
C LEU A 545 10.78 5.91 -2.23
N MET A 546 9.93 6.67 -2.95
CA MET A 546 9.86 8.12 -2.83
C MET A 546 9.52 8.54 -1.39
N LEU A 547 8.59 7.85 -0.73
CA LEU A 547 8.23 8.13 0.67
C LEU A 547 9.36 7.87 1.67
N LEU A 548 10.33 7.02 1.33
CA LEU A 548 11.52 6.74 2.15
C LEU A 548 12.66 7.72 1.87
N ALA A 549 12.78 8.16 0.62
CA ALA A 549 13.89 8.93 0.13
C ALA A 549 13.93 10.33 0.75
N ASP A 550 15.11 10.75 1.19
CA ASP A 550 15.41 12.09 1.68
C ASP A 550 15.82 13.04 0.55
N MET A 551 16.29 12.48 -0.56
CA MET A 551 16.69 13.19 -1.76
C MET A 551 16.39 12.33 -2.99
N LEU A 552 15.95 12.97 -4.06
CA LEU A 552 15.84 12.35 -5.38
C LEU A 552 16.99 12.80 -6.27
N VAL A 553 17.71 11.86 -6.86
CA VAL A 553 18.61 12.10 -7.98
C VAL A 553 17.95 11.50 -9.22
N THR A 554 17.73 12.31 -10.25
CA THR A 554 17.10 11.87 -11.49
C THR A 554 17.61 12.68 -12.68
N ASP A 555 17.08 12.44 -13.86
CA ASP A 555 17.47 13.12 -15.10
C ASP A 555 16.24 13.78 -15.74
N TYR A 556 15.56 13.09 -16.65
CA TYR A 556 14.41 13.53 -17.42
C TYR A 556 13.13 12.86 -16.92
N SER A 557 13.14 12.16 -15.79
CA SER A 557 12.00 11.35 -15.36
C SER A 557 10.84 12.22 -14.85
N SER A 558 9.60 11.83 -15.12
CA SER A 558 8.42 12.53 -14.61
C SER A 558 8.18 12.30 -13.11
N VAL A 559 8.96 11.45 -12.45
CA VAL A 559 8.86 11.23 -10.99
C VAL A 559 9.13 12.51 -10.20
N ILE A 560 9.76 13.53 -10.82
CA ILE A 560 10.04 14.84 -10.24
C ILE A 560 8.78 15.52 -9.71
N PHE A 561 7.64 15.36 -10.38
CA PHE A 561 6.41 16.01 -9.98
C PHE A 561 5.88 15.42 -8.68
N GLU A 562 5.87 14.09 -8.60
CA GLU A 562 5.33 13.39 -7.45
C GLU A 562 6.26 13.54 -6.25
N PHE A 563 7.58 13.48 -6.48
CA PHE A 563 8.57 13.72 -5.43
C PHE A 563 8.54 15.15 -4.90
N ALA A 564 8.26 16.15 -5.75
CA ALA A 564 8.11 17.53 -5.33
C ALA A 564 7.03 17.73 -4.25
N LEU A 565 5.99 16.88 -4.21
CA LEU A 565 4.95 16.92 -3.16
C LEU A 565 5.51 16.63 -1.76
N LEU A 566 6.68 16.00 -1.66
CA LEU A 566 7.33 15.72 -0.39
C LEU A 566 8.12 16.90 0.16
N GLY A 567 8.30 17.96 -0.64
CA GLY A 567 9.12 19.11 -0.27
C GLY A 567 10.58 18.73 0.00
N LYS A 568 11.10 17.71 -0.68
CA LYS A 568 12.47 17.21 -0.50
C LYS A 568 13.36 17.58 -1.68
N PRO A 569 14.69 17.70 -1.50
CA PRO A 569 15.61 18.09 -2.58
C PRO A 569 15.57 17.15 -3.80
N ILE A 570 15.68 17.75 -4.98
CA ILE A 570 15.79 17.03 -6.27
C ILE A 570 17.05 17.50 -6.99
N LEU A 571 17.96 16.59 -7.31
CA LEU A 571 19.14 16.84 -8.12
C LEU A 571 18.97 16.23 -9.51
N PHE A 572 19.36 16.99 -10.53
CA PHE A 572 19.21 16.61 -11.94
C PHE A 572 20.57 16.20 -12.53
N TYR A 573 20.87 14.91 -12.55
CA TYR A 573 22.07 14.35 -13.17
C TYR A 573 21.87 14.18 -14.69
N ALA A 574 21.91 15.29 -15.40
CA ALA A 574 21.62 15.40 -16.83
C ALA A 574 22.91 15.44 -17.69
N TYR A 575 23.71 14.38 -17.57
CA TYR A 575 25.03 14.27 -18.25
C TYR A 575 24.95 14.20 -19.79
N ASP A 576 23.76 13.90 -20.34
CA ASP A 576 23.52 13.70 -21.77
C ASP A 576 22.33 14.52 -22.31
N LEU A 577 22.07 15.70 -21.72
CA LEU A 577 20.88 16.50 -22.04
C LEU A 577 20.79 16.85 -23.53
N GLU A 578 21.90 17.24 -24.13
CA GLU A 578 21.95 17.61 -25.55
C GLU A 578 21.54 16.43 -26.45
N ASN A 579 22.00 15.22 -26.14
CA ASN A 579 21.61 14.01 -26.86
C ASN A 579 20.13 13.66 -26.62
N TYR A 580 19.65 13.86 -25.39
CA TYR A 580 18.26 13.55 -25.04
C TYR A 580 17.26 14.43 -25.79
N LEU A 581 17.58 15.72 -25.98
CA LEU A 581 16.72 16.66 -26.71
C LEU A 581 16.52 16.28 -28.19
N GLU A 582 17.49 15.57 -28.79
CA GLU A 582 17.34 15.00 -30.14
C GLU A 582 16.40 13.79 -30.15
N GLU A 583 16.42 12.98 -29.09
CA GLU A 583 15.55 11.80 -28.96
C GLU A 583 14.09 12.20 -28.70
N ARG A 584 13.89 13.09 -27.73
CA ARG A 584 12.58 13.50 -27.24
C ARG A 584 12.63 14.85 -26.54
N ASP A 585 11.87 15.79 -27.08
CA ASP A 585 11.80 17.15 -26.54
C ASP A 585 10.77 17.29 -25.41
N PHE A 586 10.87 18.41 -24.70
CA PHE A 586 10.01 18.80 -23.59
C PHE A 586 8.97 19.82 -24.05
N TYR A 587 7.92 20.00 -23.24
CA TYR A 587 6.96 21.10 -23.48
C TYR A 587 7.53 22.46 -23.09
N GLU A 588 8.52 22.48 -22.19
CA GLU A 588 9.18 23.69 -21.69
C GLU A 588 10.70 23.49 -21.69
N ALA A 589 11.45 24.60 -21.75
CA ALA A 589 12.90 24.54 -21.74
C ALA A 589 13.40 23.91 -20.43
N TYR A 590 14.01 22.72 -20.55
CA TYR A 590 14.39 21.85 -19.42
C TYR A 590 15.12 22.60 -18.30
N GLU A 591 16.18 23.34 -18.65
CA GLU A 591 17.03 24.04 -17.68
C GLU A 591 16.30 25.08 -16.83
N SER A 592 15.25 25.68 -17.39
CA SER A 592 14.41 26.68 -16.70
C SER A 592 13.22 26.08 -15.96
N TYR A 593 12.87 24.84 -16.27
CA TYR A 593 11.64 24.21 -15.79
C TYR A 593 11.86 23.33 -14.56
N VAL A 594 12.99 22.65 -14.48
CA VAL A 594 13.24 21.67 -13.42
C VAL A 594 13.46 22.35 -12.05
N PRO A 595 12.85 21.84 -10.96
CA PRO A 595 12.90 22.48 -9.65
C PRO A 595 14.13 22.06 -8.83
N GLY A 596 15.33 22.18 -9.39
CA GLY A 596 16.56 21.82 -8.69
C GLY A 596 17.83 21.99 -9.53
N PRO A 597 19.02 21.86 -8.91
CA PRO A 597 20.29 22.05 -9.59
C PRO A 597 20.53 20.94 -10.62
N ILE A 598 21.13 21.34 -11.74
CA ILE A 598 21.50 20.45 -12.85
C ILE A 598 23.02 20.24 -12.81
N VAL A 599 23.43 18.98 -12.79
CA VAL A 599 24.82 18.55 -12.77
C VAL A 599 25.08 17.58 -13.93
N LYS A 600 26.25 17.69 -14.56
CA LYS A 600 26.62 16.89 -15.74
C LYS A 600 27.73 15.87 -15.48
N THR A 601 28.33 15.87 -14.29
CA THR A 601 29.42 14.96 -13.93
C THR A 601 29.19 14.37 -12.54
N GLU A 602 29.69 13.17 -12.31
CA GLU A 602 29.63 12.51 -11.00
C GLU A 602 30.28 13.34 -9.88
N ALA A 603 31.43 13.96 -10.14
CA ALA A 603 32.08 14.82 -9.16
C ALA A 603 31.19 16.02 -8.76
N ALA A 604 30.48 16.63 -9.72
CA ALA A 604 29.53 17.69 -9.45
C ALA A 604 28.29 17.17 -8.70
N LEU A 605 27.85 15.94 -8.99
CA LEU A 605 26.77 15.27 -8.27
C LEU A 605 27.13 15.03 -6.79
N ILE A 606 28.31 14.45 -6.51
CA ILE A 606 28.81 14.25 -5.14
C ILE A 606 28.88 15.57 -4.40
N HIS A 607 29.45 16.60 -5.03
CA HIS A 607 29.53 17.93 -4.44
C HIS A 607 28.14 18.49 -4.13
N ALA A 608 27.20 18.43 -5.07
CA ALA A 608 25.84 18.89 -4.88
C ALA A 608 25.13 18.16 -3.73
N ILE A 609 25.31 16.84 -3.60
CA ILE A 609 24.77 16.04 -2.49
C ILE A 609 25.35 16.52 -1.14
N GLN A 610 26.65 16.76 -1.07
CA GLN A 610 27.34 17.19 0.16
C GLN A 610 27.00 18.63 0.57
N THR A 611 26.73 19.51 -0.41
CA THR A 611 26.42 20.92 -0.17
C THR A 611 24.93 21.22 -0.09
N GLU A 612 24.06 20.24 -0.30
CA GLU A 612 22.62 20.42 -0.21
C GLU A 612 22.25 20.93 1.19
N THR A 613 21.73 22.16 1.25
CA THR A 613 21.34 22.82 2.51
C THR A 613 19.91 22.49 2.94
N GLY A 614 19.22 21.64 2.18
CA GLY A 614 17.81 21.30 2.39
C GLY A 614 16.87 22.30 1.74
N GLU A 615 17.27 22.96 0.65
CA GLU A 615 16.35 23.81 -0.11
C GLU A 615 15.27 22.92 -0.73
N THR A 616 14.06 23.06 -0.22
CA THR A 616 12.89 22.29 -0.63
C THR A 616 12.42 22.73 -1.99
N VAL A 617 11.89 21.81 -2.81
CA VAL A 617 11.25 22.14 -4.08
C VAL A 617 10.28 23.31 -3.92
N ASN A 618 10.38 24.29 -4.82
CA ASN A 618 9.58 25.51 -4.83
C ASN A 618 8.07 25.19 -4.83
N ASP A 619 7.33 25.71 -3.84
CA ASP A 619 5.86 25.63 -3.76
C ASP A 619 5.18 26.00 -5.09
N ALA A 620 5.75 26.95 -5.85
CA ALA A 620 5.23 27.34 -7.16
C ALA A 620 5.23 26.18 -8.16
N PHE A 621 6.25 25.32 -8.15
CA PHE A 621 6.32 24.15 -9.02
C PHE A 621 5.20 23.15 -8.69
N VAL A 622 4.94 22.93 -7.40
CA VAL A 622 3.87 22.04 -6.92
C VAL A 622 2.50 22.62 -7.28
N GLN A 623 2.23 23.89 -6.96
CA GLN A 623 0.95 24.55 -7.25
C GLN A 623 0.63 24.58 -8.74
N ARG A 624 1.65 24.75 -9.59
CA ARG A 624 1.49 24.68 -11.05
C ARG A 624 1.10 23.28 -11.52
N ASN A 625 1.70 22.24 -10.97
CA ASN A 625 1.58 20.87 -11.48
C ASN A 625 0.50 20.01 -10.78
N PHE A 626 -0.08 20.49 -9.67
CA PHE A 626 -1.15 19.81 -8.94
C PHE A 626 -2.26 20.78 -8.53
N THR A 627 -3.46 20.61 -9.13
CA THR A 627 -4.66 21.34 -8.67
C THR A 627 -5.11 20.88 -7.29
N TYR A 628 -4.86 19.62 -6.94
CA TYR A 628 -5.26 19.04 -5.67
C TYR A 628 -4.14 18.21 -5.04
N GLN A 629 -4.00 18.36 -3.72
CA GLN A 629 -2.91 17.81 -2.90
C GLN A 629 -3.49 17.19 -1.62
N ASP A 630 -4.47 16.29 -1.78
CA ASP A 630 -5.29 15.75 -0.67
C ASP A 630 -5.39 14.21 -0.65
N GLY A 631 -4.88 13.54 -1.67
CA GLY A 631 -5.00 12.08 -1.81
C GLY A 631 -6.40 11.57 -2.17
N GLN A 632 -7.35 12.45 -2.50
CA GLN A 632 -8.78 12.12 -2.74
C GLN A 632 -9.16 12.10 -4.22
N ALA A 633 -8.18 11.88 -5.10
CA ALA A 633 -8.40 11.90 -6.54
C ALA A 633 -9.39 10.80 -6.97
N ALA A 634 -9.33 9.63 -6.35
CA ALA A 634 -10.21 8.52 -6.70
C ALA A 634 -11.68 8.85 -6.41
N GLU A 635 -11.99 9.44 -5.26
CA GLU A 635 -13.32 9.91 -4.88
C GLU A 635 -13.84 10.94 -5.88
N ARG A 636 -13.02 11.94 -6.22
CA ARG A 636 -13.38 13.00 -7.18
C ARG A 636 -13.64 12.45 -8.58
N ILE A 637 -12.80 11.53 -9.05
CA ILE A 637 -12.97 10.86 -10.36
C ILE A 637 -14.28 10.09 -10.43
N ILE A 638 -14.61 9.29 -9.39
CA ILE A 638 -15.84 8.50 -9.38
C ILE A 638 -17.07 9.38 -9.23
N ALA A 639 -17.03 10.41 -8.38
CA ALA A 639 -18.13 11.35 -8.22
C ALA A 639 -18.47 12.08 -9.53
N GLU A 640 -17.44 12.54 -10.26
CA GLU A 640 -17.60 13.27 -11.51
C GLU A 640 -18.10 12.37 -12.65
N LEU A 641 -17.48 11.20 -12.82
CA LEU A 641 -17.69 10.38 -14.02
C LEU A 641 -18.78 9.32 -13.86
N MET A 642 -19.21 9.05 -12.62
CA MET A 642 -20.26 8.09 -12.29
C MET A 642 -21.29 8.73 -11.34
N PRO A 643 -21.99 9.82 -11.72
CA PRO A 643 -22.88 10.53 -10.79
C PRO A 643 -24.10 9.68 -10.35
N GLU A 644 -24.56 8.77 -11.21
CA GLU A 644 -25.61 7.78 -10.94
C GLU A 644 -25.12 6.61 -10.06
#